data_AF-A0A224YI07-F1
#
_entry.id   AF-A0A224YI07-F1
#
_cell.length_a   1.000
_cell.length_b   1.000
_cell.length_c   1.000
_cell.angle_alpha   90.00
_cell.angle_beta   90.00
_cell.angle_gamma   90.00
#
_symmetry.space_group_name_H-M   'P 1'
#
loop_
_entity.id
_entity.type
_entity.pdbx_description
1 polymer ?
#
loop_
_entity_poly.entity_id
_entity_poly.type
_entity_poly.pdbx_seq_one_letter_code
_entity_poly.pdbx_strand_id
1 'polypeptide(L)'
;MDFLAENNACGQTLLHLVSRGNAIVAELLRLSDVVPSIFKLDNRKDVAEYGDILLDYSYFKVIDHFENKIEANDQLQDRDEELRENYIDILTRFYLAFESIHKYTIDLNRFLEDLDEGIYIQQSLESVLVNDDGKQLMCEALFLCGVILLVVDQKIEGIVRERMLVAYYRYSAQRTSDESNFDDVCKLLRSTGFSSAPGAKRPANYPDDYFRRVTLNETYISMVLGRLRSDDVYNQISAYPLPEHRSMALATQAAMLYVVLYFAPEILHNQQAKMREIVDKYFPDNWVISIYMGMTVNLVDAWEPYKAARQALLNTLDTANVKDQAQKYHNRITKLIPRLQQLLKEGALEEDFVLDNVPKLLNTVRECNVTLRWMLLHTVNLSQGFIVGGELNKRCRQLRDQVHQDSKYQPLTVFQLLLHTAQFELKLKELFQHLLSVKHDKWNSMKKESTEHLKELSEVYSGTKPLTRVEKNANLQAWFSEMSKQIDSLSYEDTTATGRKIVQLIQALEEVEQFHGLESNLQVKQFLIETRQYLHSMLRVINVKEEVLVTLEVIADLSYAWEIIDSYTPFMQKGIKSDPSMVIKLRATFLKLATALDLPLLRINQANSPDLVSVSQYYSTELVNYVRKVLHIIPETMFGVLARIVELQTTAIKEVPTRLMKDQLKVYAQLDQRYEVAKLTHSISVFTEGILMMKKTLVGIVQIDPKQLLEDGIRRELVSQVMRALHNGLVFNPRAKPSELVPKLTALGKVMDGYYRSFEYIQDYVSIYGLRVWQEEVSRIVSYNVEQECNAFLRQKVQDWQSVYQSRAIPIPTFPPLDQASVNFIGRLAREVLRVTDPKTTVYVDQSNAWFDTKSHVEVINLSLFALLQKSVGTPGLTGLDRLLSFMIVKELQGVLRSLEKGMVKDKSWQELLANMSKNLQPVDGIVQNVGRTYSAALTKVSKTWSVFLESMLKIGQMQILRKAIAHELYTTAKFESKDLVAALQTTNEAVLAEIKAHHKDPSKPYPKEDNPLLMELATYLDWCGLYQPLSKIYVTTRPIGNLPLFMMLFTVTHLAKFTYVSSQGGLLSKKGVDSIDGLPFVLGSFTFLKQFHQDNVTQFLAYLGQYVRSLLEEGSVSVTKFSDASVETTNILAYLEILVRHCNVSRKVVLNYVPDYIFDQFRSSS
;
A
#
# COMPACT_ATOMS: atom_id res chain seq x y z
N MET A 1 -16.52 -26.33 37.02
CA MET A 1 -15.20 -25.80 36.67
C MET A 1 -15.38 -24.94 35.45
N ASP A 2 -14.66 -23.82 35.36
CA ASP A 2 -14.63 -22.99 34.17
C ASP A 2 -14.13 -23.84 32.98
N PHE A 3 -14.92 -23.89 31.90
CA PHE A 3 -14.61 -24.74 30.75
C PHE A 3 -13.37 -24.23 30.01
N LEU A 4 -13.12 -22.92 30.06
CA LEU A 4 -12.00 -22.25 29.41
C LEU A 4 -10.78 -22.12 30.34
N ALA A 5 -10.79 -22.76 31.51
CA ALA A 5 -9.62 -22.76 32.38
C ALA A 5 -8.42 -23.47 31.74
N GLU A 6 -7.20 -23.01 32.02
CA GLU A 6 -5.96 -23.56 31.45
C GLU A 6 -5.76 -25.06 31.75
N ASN A 7 -6.35 -25.55 32.86
CA ASN A 7 -6.28 -26.94 33.26
C ASN A 7 -7.32 -27.85 32.57
N ASN A 8 -8.26 -27.31 31.80
CA ASN A 8 -9.23 -28.09 31.03
C ASN A 8 -8.75 -28.29 29.59
N ALA A 9 -8.03 -29.40 29.35
CA ALA A 9 -7.47 -29.72 28.03
C ALA A 9 -8.51 -29.79 26.91
N CYS A 10 -9.74 -30.25 27.21
CA CYS A 10 -10.84 -30.29 26.23
C CYS A 10 -11.25 -28.89 25.78
N GLY A 11 -11.47 -28.00 26.74
CA GLY A 11 -11.85 -26.61 26.47
C GLY A 11 -10.75 -25.84 25.74
N GLN A 12 -9.50 -26.02 26.15
CA GLN A 12 -8.34 -25.39 25.49
C GLN A 12 -8.16 -25.88 24.05
N THR A 13 -8.30 -27.19 23.78
CA THR A 13 -8.15 -27.73 22.42
C THR A 13 -9.19 -27.13 21.48
N LEU A 14 -10.46 -27.09 21.91
CA LEU A 14 -11.54 -26.51 21.13
C LEU A 14 -11.38 -24.99 20.96
N LEU A 15 -10.96 -24.27 22.00
CA LEU A 15 -10.68 -22.83 21.95
C LEU A 15 -9.54 -22.51 20.96
N HIS A 16 -8.45 -23.27 20.97
CA HIS A 16 -7.35 -23.15 20.01
C HIS A 16 -7.82 -23.42 18.57
N LEU A 17 -8.70 -24.41 18.37
CA LEU A 17 -9.27 -24.68 17.06
C LEU A 17 -10.07 -23.49 16.53
N VAL A 18 -10.99 -22.93 17.32
CA VAL A 18 -11.80 -21.75 16.95
C VAL A 18 -10.92 -20.51 16.73
N SER A 19 -9.91 -20.30 17.58
CA SER A 19 -8.90 -19.25 17.43
C SER A 19 -8.19 -19.35 16.08
N ARG A 20 -7.71 -20.54 15.71
CA ARG A 20 -7.08 -20.80 14.42
C ARG A 20 -8.02 -20.57 13.24
N GLY A 21 -9.30 -20.89 13.38
CA GLY A 21 -10.31 -20.62 12.35
C GLY A 21 -10.39 -19.14 11.99
N ASN A 22 -10.41 -18.25 12.99
CA ASN A 22 -10.38 -16.79 12.76
C ASN A 22 -9.05 -16.33 12.14
N ALA A 23 -7.91 -16.91 12.55
CA ALA A 23 -6.61 -16.61 11.97
C ALA A 23 -6.52 -17.00 10.49
N ILE A 24 -7.07 -18.17 10.09
CA ILE A 24 -7.14 -18.62 8.70
C ILE A 24 -7.95 -17.63 7.85
N VAL A 25 -9.14 -17.20 8.32
CA VAL A 25 -9.96 -16.23 7.59
C VAL A 25 -9.19 -14.93 7.37
N ALA A 26 -8.52 -14.41 8.40
CA ALA A 26 -7.73 -13.17 8.29
C ALA A 26 -6.55 -13.30 7.32
N GLU A 27 -5.82 -14.43 7.32
CA GLU A 27 -4.72 -14.66 6.38
C GLU A 27 -5.22 -14.82 4.94
N LEU A 28 -6.36 -15.46 4.72
CA LEU A 28 -6.98 -15.56 3.38
C LEU A 28 -7.41 -14.20 2.84
N LEU A 29 -8.05 -13.38 3.68
CA LEU A 29 -8.42 -12.01 3.31
C LEU A 29 -7.17 -11.19 2.98
N ARG A 30 -6.11 -11.28 3.78
CA ARG A 30 -4.82 -10.61 3.54
C ARG A 30 -4.16 -11.08 2.23
N LEU A 31 -4.18 -12.38 1.96
CA LEU A 31 -3.60 -12.95 0.74
C LEU A 31 -4.38 -12.55 -0.51
N SER A 32 -5.69 -12.33 -0.40
CA SER A 32 -6.51 -11.91 -1.53
C SER A 32 -6.09 -10.57 -2.14
N ASP A 33 -5.49 -9.67 -1.34
CA ASP A 33 -4.98 -8.37 -1.80
C ASP A 33 -3.64 -8.44 -2.55
N VAL A 34 -2.93 -9.57 -2.46
CA VAL A 34 -1.58 -9.76 -3.02
C VAL A 34 -1.51 -10.87 -4.08
N VAL A 35 -2.66 -11.30 -4.62
CA VAL A 35 -2.74 -12.24 -5.74
C VAL A 35 -2.01 -11.64 -6.95
N PRO A 36 -0.92 -12.26 -7.46
CA PRO A 36 -0.17 -11.66 -8.57
C PRO A 36 -1.02 -11.61 -9.85
N SER A 37 -1.06 -10.44 -10.50
CA SER A 37 -1.94 -10.17 -11.65
C SER A 37 -1.71 -11.12 -12.83
N ILE A 38 -0.48 -11.61 -13.01
CA ILE A 38 -0.11 -12.54 -14.07
C ILE A 38 -0.89 -13.86 -14.01
N PHE A 39 -1.29 -14.32 -12.81
CA PHE A 39 -2.07 -15.55 -12.63
C PHE A 39 -3.54 -15.39 -13.02
N LYS A 40 -4.04 -14.15 -13.11
CA LYS A 40 -5.40 -13.85 -13.59
C LYS A 40 -5.51 -14.03 -15.10
N LEU A 41 -4.45 -13.68 -15.84
CA LEU A 41 -4.40 -13.68 -17.31
C LEU A 41 -5.54 -12.85 -17.96
N ASP A 42 -5.88 -11.71 -17.36
CA ASP A 42 -6.99 -10.85 -17.82
C ASP A 42 -6.67 -10.14 -19.15
N ASN A 43 -5.39 -9.94 -19.46
CA ASN A 43 -4.94 -9.20 -20.64
C ASN A 43 -4.46 -10.14 -21.75
N ARG A 44 -4.75 -9.78 -23.01
CA ARG A 44 -4.30 -10.53 -24.19
C ARG A 44 -2.79 -10.74 -24.26
N LYS A 45 -2.01 -9.78 -23.74
CA LYS A 45 -0.55 -9.87 -23.68
C LYS A 45 -0.12 -11.00 -22.75
N ASP A 46 -0.67 -11.03 -21.54
CA ASP A 46 -0.30 -12.03 -20.52
C ASP A 46 -0.73 -13.43 -20.97
N VAL A 47 -1.90 -13.55 -21.63
CA VAL A 47 -2.35 -14.81 -22.25
C VAL A 47 -1.36 -15.28 -23.31
N ALA A 48 -0.89 -14.40 -24.20
CA ALA A 48 0.04 -14.77 -25.26
C ALA A 48 1.44 -15.10 -24.73
N GLU A 49 1.87 -14.46 -23.64
CA GLU A 49 3.22 -14.60 -23.09
C GLU A 49 3.34 -15.75 -22.08
N TYR A 50 2.31 -15.99 -21.26
CA TYR A 50 2.35 -16.93 -20.13
C TYR A 50 1.27 -18.01 -20.18
N GLY A 51 0.31 -17.95 -21.11
CA GLY A 51 -0.80 -18.91 -21.17
C GLY A 51 -0.36 -20.37 -21.41
N ASP A 52 0.82 -20.57 -22.02
CA ASP A 52 1.40 -21.90 -22.23
C ASP A 52 2.12 -22.45 -20.99
N ILE A 53 2.33 -21.64 -19.95
CA ILE A 53 3.09 -21.97 -18.74
C ILE A 53 2.20 -21.98 -17.49
N LEU A 54 1.28 -21.02 -17.40
CA LEU A 54 0.33 -20.87 -16.29
C LEU A 54 -0.93 -21.71 -16.54
N LEU A 55 -0.80 -22.99 -16.20
CA LEU A 55 -1.79 -24.02 -16.47
C LEU A 55 -2.73 -24.22 -15.28
N ASP A 56 -4.00 -24.55 -15.55
CA ASP A 56 -4.97 -24.96 -14.52
C ASP A 56 -4.89 -26.47 -14.24
N TYR A 57 -5.86 -27.03 -13.51
CA TYR A 57 -5.86 -28.46 -13.17
C TYR A 57 -5.94 -29.41 -14.37
N SER A 58 -6.16 -28.92 -15.60
CA SER A 58 -5.98 -29.74 -16.81
C SER A 58 -4.55 -30.26 -16.97
N TYR A 59 -3.56 -29.58 -16.39
CA TYR A 59 -2.16 -30.01 -16.33
C TYR A 59 -2.01 -31.45 -15.80
N PHE A 60 -2.65 -31.76 -14.66
CA PHE A 60 -2.52 -33.07 -14.01
C PHE A 60 -3.07 -34.24 -14.83
N LYS A 61 -3.85 -33.97 -15.89
CA LYS A 61 -4.36 -35.02 -16.78
C LYS A 61 -3.37 -35.40 -17.88
N VAL A 62 -2.47 -34.49 -18.25
CA VAL A 62 -1.58 -34.65 -19.41
C VAL A 62 -0.21 -34.01 -19.15
N ILE A 63 0.41 -34.37 -18.01
CA ILE A 63 1.68 -33.78 -17.52
C ILE A 63 2.76 -33.83 -18.61
N ASP A 64 2.99 -35.02 -19.19
CA ASP A 64 4.02 -35.22 -20.21
C ASP A 64 3.85 -34.30 -21.43
N HIS A 65 2.62 -33.96 -21.83
CA HIS A 65 2.40 -33.09 -22.98
C HIS A 65 2.88 -31.65 -22.71
N PHE A 66 2.56 -31.12 -21.53
CA PHE A 66 2.91 -29.76 -21.15
C PHE A 66 4.41 -29.63 -20.85
N GLU A 67 4.98 -30.57 -20.10
CA GLU A 67 6.42 -30.54 -19.80
C GLU A 67 7.26 -30.73 -21.07
N ASN A 68 6.90 -31.67 -21.97
CA ASN A 68 7.60 -31.79 -23.26
C ASN A 68 7.46 -30.52 -24.12
N LYS A 69 6.32 -29.81 -24.07
CA LYS A 69 6.11 -28.56 -24.82
C LYS A 69 7.02 -27.44 -24.29
N ILE A 70 7.17 -27.35 -22.97
CA ILE A 70 8.05 -26.38 -22.33
C ILE A 70 9.51 -26.76 -22.59
N GLU A 71 9.88 -28.04 -22.41
CA GLU A 71 11.24 -28.54 -22.62
C GLU A 71 11.73 -28.43 -24.07
N ALA A 72 10.84 -28.60 -25.05
CA ALA A 72 11.19 -28.47 -26.45
C ALA A 72 11.41 -27.02 -26.92
N ASN A 73 11.09 -26.02 -26.09
CA ASN A 73 11.17 -24.61 -26.44
C ASN A 73 12.01 -23.82 -25.42
N ASP A 74 13.26 -23.51 -25.78
CA ASP A 74 14.19 -22.71 -24.99
C ASP A 74 13.59 -21.39 -24.47
N GLN A 75 12.69 -20.74 -25.24
CA GLN A 75 12.04 -19.51 -24.80
C GLN A 75 11.04 -19.77 -23.68
N LEU A 76 10.28 -20.86 -23.75
CA LEU A 76 9.33 -21.22 -22.68
C LEU A 76 10.07 -21.65 -21.42
N GLN A 77 11.17 -22.40 -21.54
CA GLN A 77 12.01 -22.77 -20.40
C GLN A 77 12.55 -21.55 -19.64
N ASP A 78 13.14 -20.58 -20.35
CA ASP A 78 13.70 -19.38 -19.71
C ASP A 78 12.60 -18.55 -19.01
N ARG A 79 11.39 -18.51 -19.59
CA ARG A 79 10.23 -17.84 -18.98
C ARG A 79 9.66 -18.59 -17.78
N ASP A 80 9.64 -19.91 -17.82
CA ASP A 80 9.18 -20.75 -16.70
C ASP A 80 10.13 -20.60 -15.50
N GLU A 81 11.44 -20.61 -15.74
CA GLU A 81 12.44 -20.37 -14.70
C GLU A 81 12.37 -18.92 -14.18
N GLU A 82 12.15 -17.93 -15.05
CA GLU A 82 11.90 -16.54 -14.64
C GLU A 82 10.67 -16.45 -13.71
N LEU A 83 9.56 -17.11 -14.03
CA LEU A 83 8.38 -17.13 -13.17
C LEU A 83 8.66 -17.81 -11.83
N ARG A 84 9.39 -18.91 -11.84
CA ARG A 84 9.80 -19.63 -10.63
C ARG A 84 10.61 -18.74 -9.69
N GLU A 85 11.68 -18.12 -10.20
CA GLU A 85 12.58 -17.26 -9.42
C GLU A 85 11.83 -16.07 -8.80
N ASN A 86 10.81 -15.53 -9.47
CA ASN A 86 10.07 -14.34 -9.02
C ASN A 86 8.88 -14.64 -8.09
N TYR A 87 8.23 -15.81 -8.19
CA TYR A 87 6.95 -16.07 -7.52
C TYR A 87 6.95 -17.26 -6.54
N ILE A 88 8.02 -18.05 -6.42
CA ILE A 88 8.02 -19.25 -5.56
C ILE A 88 7.70 -18.95 -4.08
N ASP A 89 8.21 -17.85 -3.53
CA ASP A 89 7.98 -17.50 -2.12
C ASP A 89 6.52 -17.16 -1.84
N ILE A 90 5.90 -16.34 -2.71
CA ILE A 90 4.49 -15.97 -2.57
C ILE A 90 3.59 -17.18 -2.82
N LEU A 91 3.89 -18.02 -3.82
CA LEU A 91 3.17 -19.27 -4.08
C LEU A 91 3.23 -20.22 -2.88
N THR A 92 4.39 -20.32 -2.21
CA THR A 92 4.55 -21.11 -0.98
C THR A 92 3.63 -20.60 0.12
N ARG A 93 3.53 -19.28 0.31
CA ARG A 93 2.63 -18.68 1.30
C ARG A 93 1.16 -18.97 1.00
N PHE A 94 0.74 -18.89 -0.27
CA PHE A 94 -0.61 -19.27 -0.68
C PHE A 94 -0.89 -20.76 -0.44
N TYR A 95 0.05 -21.65 -0.78
CA TYR A 95 -0.09 -23.07 -0.51
C TYR A 95 -0.25 -23.36 0.99
N LEU A 96 0.57 -22.75 1.87
CA LEU A 96 0.44 -22.94 3.32
C LEU A 96 -0.91 -22.47 3.87
N ALA A 97 -1.44 -21.36 3.36
CA ALA A 97 -2.79 -20.90 3.73
C ALA A 97 -3.88 -21.87 3.26
N PHE A 98 -3.75 -22.38 2.03
CA PHE A 98 -4.66 -23.39 1.47
C PHE A 98 -4.60 -24.72 2.22
N GLU A 99 -3.41 -25.18 2.59
CA GLU A 99 -3.19 -26.38 3.39
C GLU A 99 -3.81 -26.23 4.79
N SER A 100 -3.75 -25.02 5.38
CA SER A 100 -4.32 -24.73 6.70
C SER A 100 -5.84 -24.95 6.74
N ILE A 101 -6.55 -24.77 5.62
CA ILE A 101 -8.00 -25.05 5.50
C ILE A 101 -8.26 -26.55 5.65
N HIS A 102 -7.47 -27.37 4.96
CA HIS A 102 -7.59 -28.81 5.03
C HIS A 102 -7.24 -29.32 6.44
N LYS A 103 -6.13 -28.84 7.01
CA LYS A 103 -5.71 -29.14 8.39
C LYS A 103 -6.75 -28.75 9.42
N TYR A 104 -7.42 -27.60 9.24
CA TYR A 104 -8.54 -27.20 10.11
C TYR A 104 -9.63 -28.25 10.18
N THR A 105 -9.98 -28.82 9.02
CA THR A 105 -11.04 -29.83 8.90
C THR A 105 -10.62 -31.15 9.53
N ILE A 106 -9.37 -31.59 9.29
CA ILE A 106 -8.82 -32.81 9.88
C ILE A 106 -8.80 -32.70 11.41
N ASP A 107 -8.28 -31.61 11.95
CA ASP A 107 -8.16 -31.45 13.40
C ASP A 107 -9.51 -31.31 14.09
N LEU A 108 -10.52 -30.73 13.42
CA LEU A 108 -11.89 -30.71 13.92
C LEU A 108 -12.45 -32.13 14.02
N ASN A 109 -12.28 -32.96 12.98
CA ASN A 109 -12.70 -34.37 13.03
C ASN A 109 -11.95 -35.15 14.11
N ARG A 110 -10.63 -34.96 14.20
CA ARG A 110 -9.81 -35.58 15.24
C ARG A 110 -10.29 -35.20 16.64
N PHE A 111 -10.60 -33.94 16.88
CA PHE A 111 -11.16 -33.50 18.17
C PHE A 111 -12.51 -34.19 18.48
N LEU A 112 -13.36 -34.41 17.47
CA LEU A 112 -14.61 -35.14 17.64
C LEU A 112 -14.37 -36.63 17.92
N GLU A 113 -13.40 -37.25 17.23
CA GLU A 113 -12.97 -38.63 17.48
C GLU A 113 -12.39 -38.79 18.90
N ASP A 114 -11.54 -37.86 19.34
CA ASP A 114 -10.96 -37.85 20.69
C ASP A 114 -12.04 -37.73 21.79
N LEU A 115 -13.15 -37.03 21.51
CA LEU A 115 -14.33 -36.97 22.39
C LEU A 115 -15.10 -38.30 22.41
N ASP A 116 -15.28 -38.94 21.26
CA ASP A 116 -15.98 -40.21 21.13
C ASP A 116 -15.18 -41.37 21.77
N GLU A 117 -13.85 -41.33 21.66
CA GLU A 117 -12.91 -42.28 22.29
C GLU A 117 -12.72 -42.04 23.80
N GLY A 118 -13.22 -40.91 24.32
CA GLY A 118 -13.15 -40.57 25.74
C GLY A 118 -11.75 -40.18 26.21
N ILE A 119 -10.91 -39.63 25.32
CA ILE A 119 -9.56 -39.13 25.63
C ILE A 119 -9.63 -38.01 26.67
N TYR A 120 -10.65 -37.16 26.56
CA TYR A 120 -10.95 -36.13 27.55
C TYR A 120 -11.77 -36.71 28.71
N ILE A 121 -11.11 -36.95 29.84
CA ILE A 121 -11.75 -37.51 31.04
C ILE A 121 -13.00 -36.70 31.43
N GLN A 122 -14.14 -37.38 31.54
CA GLN A 122 -15.45 -36.80 31.89
C GLN A 122 -16.02 -35.79 30.86
N GLN A 123 -15.50 -35.75 29.64
CA GLN A 123 -16.08 -34.94 28.56
C GLN A 123 -16.54 -35.85 27.41
N SER A 124 -17.76 -35.61 26.95
CA SER A 124 -18.34 -36.17 25.73
C SER A 124 -18.92 -35.04 24.88
N LEU A 125 -19.31 -35.35 23.64
CA LEU A 125 -20.00 -34.39 22.78
C LEU A 125 -21.25 -33.80 23.47
N GLU A 126 -22.03 -34.60 24.21
CA GLU A 126 -23.18 -34.09 24.96
C GLU A 126 -22.78 -33.18 26.12
N SER A 127 -21.75 -33.53 26.90
CA SER A 127 -21.35 -32.72 28.07
C SER A 127 -20.84 -31.35 27.64
N VAL A 128 -20.07 -31.29 26.55
CA VAL A 128 -19.55 -30.04 25.99
C VAL A 128 -20.69 -29.15 25.50
N LEU A 129 -21.72 -29.71 24.85
CA LEU A 129 -22.87 -28.96 24.36
C LEU A 129 -23.87 -28.54 25.46
N VAL A 130 -23.76 -29.08 26.67
CA VAL A 130 -24.52 -28.62 27.85
C VAL A 130 -23.82 -27.43 28.52
N ASN A 131 -22.49 -27.33 28.40
CA ASN A 131 -21.72 -26.21 28.91
C ASN A 131 -21.94 -24.93 28.07
N ASP A 132 -22.04 -23.77 28.72
CA ASP A 132 -22.32 -22.50 28.03
C ASP A 132 -21.19 -22.03 27.09
N ASP A 133 -19.93 -22.25 27.45
CA ASP A 133 -18.78 -21.92 26.59
C ASP A 133 -18.54 -23.01 25.55
N GLY A 134 -18.66 -24.28 25.97
CA GLY A 134 -18.52 -25.44 25.08
C GLY A 134 -19.51 -25.40 23.92
N LYS A 135 -20.79 -25.12 24.18
CA LYS A 135 -21.81 -24.99 23.13
C LYS A 135 -21.52 -23.85 22.15
N GLN A 136 -21.00 -22.71 22.63
CA GLN A 136 -20.62 -21.58 21.78
C GLN A 136 -19.48 -21.96 20.85
N LEU A 137 -18.39 -22.49 21.41
CA LEU A 137 -17.22 -22.88 20.64
C LEU A 137 -17.52 -24.00 19.63
N MET A 138 -18.38 -24.96 19.99
CA MET A 138 -18.83 -26.01 19.07
C MET A 138 -19.65 -25.45 17.92
N CYS A 139 -20.49 -24.44 18.14
CA CYS A 139 -21.21 -23.76 17.05
C CYS A 139 -20.24 -22.93 16.18
N GLU A 140 -19.31 -22.21 16.81
CA GLU A 140 -18.31 -21.37 16.14
C GLU A 140 -17.37 -22.18 15.26
N ALA A 141 -16.94 -23.37 15.69
CA ALA A 141 -16.04 -24.22 14.91
C ALA A 141 -16.66 -24.65 13.57
N LEU A 142 -17.90 -25.15 13.59
CA LEU A 142 -18.61 -25.52 12.35
C LEU A 142 -18.93 -24.30 11.48
N PHE A 143 -19.30 -23.18 12.10
CA PHE A 143 -19.55 -21.92 11.40
C PHE A 143 -18.29 -21.41 10.68
N LEU A 144 -17.16 -21.34 11.37
CA LEU A 144 -15.88 -20.88 10.81
C LEU A 144 -15.41 -21.79 9.68
N CYS A 145 -15.61 -23.11 9.78
CA CYS A 145 -15.35 -24.03 8.67
C CYS A 145 -16.09 -23.60 7.40
N GLY A 146 -17.38 -23.31 7.50
CA GLY A 146 -18.19 -22.84 6.37
C GLY A 146 -17.79 -21.44 5.88
N VAL A 147 -17.49 -20.52 6.79
CA VAL A 147 -17.03 -19.16 6.43
C VAL A 147 -15.70 -19.22 5.67
N ILE A 148 -14.73 -20.03 6.10
CA ILE A 148 -13.46 -20.20 5.42
C ILE A 148 -13.69 -20.63 3.96
N LEU A 149 -14.54 -21.64 3.72
CA LEU A 149 -14.84 -22.10 2.36
C LEU A 149 -15.43 -20.97 1.50
N LEU A 150 -16.43 -20.26 2.03
CA LEU A 150 -17.11 -19.15 1.34
C LEU A 150 -16.16 -17.98 1.04
N VAL A 151 -15.30 -17.60 1.98
CA VAL A 151 -14.34 -16.50 1.83
C VAL A 151 -13.32 -16.80 0.74
N VAL A 152 -12.76 -18.02 0.71
CA VAL A 152 -11.79 -18.39 -0.33
C VAL A 152 -12.38 -18.30 -1.72
N ASP A 153 -13.59 -18.86 -1.93
CA ASP A 153 -14.22 -18.89 -3.24
C ASP A 153 -14.66 -17.50 -3.71
N GLN A 154 -15.01 -16.60 -2.77
CA GLN A 154 -15.38 -15.23 -3.09
C GLN A 154 -14.17 -14.33 -3.41
N LYS A 155 -13.08 -14.47 -2.64
CA LYS A 155 -11.93 -13.55 -2.70
C LYS A 155 -10.83 -14.01 -3.64
N ILE A 156 -10.72 -15.31 -3.93
CA ILE A 156 -9.73 -15.88 -4.85
C ILE A 156 -10.42 -16.79 -5.85
N GLU A 157 -10.57 -16.32 -7.09
CA GLU A 157 -11.27 -17.05 -8.14
C GLU A 157 -10.72 -18.47 -8.35
N GLY A 158 -11.62 -19.43 -8.60
CA GLY A 158 -11.26 -20.84 -8.75
C GLY A 158 -10.13 -21.09 -9.75
N ILE A 159 -10.20 -20.48 -10.94
CA ILE A 159 -9.17 -20.68 -11.97
C ILE A 159 -7.80 -20.14 -11.55
N VAL A 160 -7.77 -19.06 -10.77
CA VAL A 160 -6.53 -18.45 -10.27
C VAL A 160 -5.91 -19.35 -9.19
N ARG A 161 -6.73 -19.89 -8.28
CA ARG A 161 -6.28 -20.88 -7.28
C ARG A 161 -5.66 -22.10 -7.94
N GLU A 162 -6.31 -22.65 -8.97
CA GLU A 162 -5.81 -23.80 -9.71
C GLU A 162 -4.44 -23.53 -10.34
N ARG A 163 -4.29 -22.39 -11.04
CA ARG A 163 -3.01 -22.01 -11.66
C ARG A 163 -1.88 -21.83 -10.66
N MET A 164 -2.18 -21.23 -9.50
CA MET A 164 -1.18 -21.02 -8.45
C MET A 164 -0.74 -22.34 -7.82
N LEU A 165 -1.68 -23.26 -7.58
CA LEU A 165 -1.37 -24.59 -7.05
C LEU A 165 -0.56 -25.44 -8.04
N VAL A 166 -0.90 -25.38 -9.34
CA VAL A 166 -0.13 -26.06 -10.39
C VAL A 166 1.27 -25.47 -10.52
N ALA A 167 1.42 -24.14 -10.53
CA ALA A 167 2.74 -23.50 -10.56
C ALA A 167 3.57 -23.86 -9.32
N TYR A 168 2.96 -23.85 -8.13
CA TYR A 168 3.62 -24.30 -6.90
C TYR A 168 4.11 -25.75 -7.01
N TYR A 169 3.27 -26.65 -7.50
CA TYR A 169 3.61 -28.06 -7.72
C TYR A 169 4.81 -28.21 -8.67
N ARG A 170 4.74 -27.59 -9.85
CA ARG A 170 5.80 -27.65 -10.88
C ARG A 170 7.14 -27.14 -10.33
N TYR A 171 7.13 -26.03 -9.60
CA TYR A 171 8.34 -25.40 -9.08
C TYR A 171 8.91 -26.03 -7.79
N SER A 172 8.06 -26.75 -7.06
CA SER A 172 8.38 -27.36 -5.76
C SER A 172 8.52 -28.87 -5.80
N ALA A 173 8.57 -29.50 -6.99
CA ALA A 173 8.58 -30.96 -7.17
C ALA A 173 9.69 -31.74 -6.43
N GLN A 174 10.71 -31.06 -5.87
CA GLN A 174 11.71 -31.66 -4.98
C GLN A 174 11.33 -31.63 -3.48
N ARG A 175 10.29 -30.88 -3.10
CA ARG A 175 9.79 -30.68 -1.72
C ARG A 175 8.44 -31.33 -1.45
N THR A 176 7.68 -31.73 -2.48
CA THR A 176 6.50 -32.57 -2.33
C THR A 176 6.94 -34.02 -2.11
N SER A 177 7.34 -34.33 -0.87
CA SER A 177 7.46 -35.72 -0.41
C SER A 177 6.08 -36.39 -0.41
N ASP A 178 6.07 -37.72 -0.34
CA ASP A 178 4.85 -38.54 -0.17
C ASP A 178 4.02 -38.19 1.08
N GLU A 179 4.48 -37.27 1.94
CA GLU A 179 3.78 -36.76 3.14
C GLU A 179 3.05 -35.42 2.93
N SER A 180 3.06 -34.83 1.73
CA SER A 180 2.38 -33.54 1.48
C SER A 180 0.87 -33.73 1.23
N ASN A 181 0.02 -32.95 1.91
CA ASN A 181 -1.45 -32.97 1.73
C ASN A 181 -1.93 -32.37 0.39
N PHE A 182 -1.06 -32.31 -0.61
CA PHE A 182 -1.27 -31.51 -1.82
C PHE A 182 -2.50 -31.97 -2.61
N ASP A 183 -2.68 -33.28 -2.79
CA ASP A 183 -3.81 -33.83 -3.54
C ASP A 183 -5.16 -33.49 -2.90
N ASP A 184 -5.24 -33.55 -1.56
CA ASP A 184 -6.47 -33.26 -0.83
C ASP A 184 -6.77 -31.76 -0.80
N VAL A 185 -5.73 -30.92 -0.71
CA VAL A 185 -5.85 -29.47 -0.93
C VAL A 185 -6.38 -29.17 -2.34
N CYS A 186 -5.87 -29.85 -3.36
CA CYS A 186 -6.33 -29.68 -4.74
C CYS A 186 -7.79 -30.13 -4.92
N LYS A 187 -8.20 -31.26 -4.32
CA LYS A 187 -9.60 -31.72 -4.33
C LYS A 187 -10.52 -30.70 -3.67
N LEU A 188 -10.14 -30.17 -2.51
CA LEU A 188 -10.91 -29.20 -1.76
C LEU A 188 -11.08 -27.90 -2.55
N LEU A 189 -9.99 -27.34 -3.09
CA LEU A 189 -9.95 -26.02 -3.71
C LEU A 189 -10.19 -25.97 -5.22
N ARG A 190 -10.59 -27.09 -5.83
CA ARG A 190 -10.99 -27.13 -7.24
C ARG A 190 -12.05 -26.07 -7.56
N SER A 191 -11.94 -25.46 -8.73
CA SER A 191 -12.89 -24.45 -9.19
C SER A 191 -14.33 -24.93 -9.08
N THR A 192 -15.18 -24.12 -8.46
CA THR A 192 -16.63 -24.34 -8.31
C THR A 192 -17.41 -23.73 -9.49
N GLY A 193 -16.74 -22.95 -10.34
CA GLY A 193 -17.37 -22.09 -11.35
C GLY A 193 -18.02 -20.82 -10.76
N PHE A 194 -17.96 -20.62 -9.44
CA PHE A 194 -18.44 -19.40 -8.81
C PHE A 194 -17.54 -18.21 -9.20
N SER A 195 -18.16 -17.05 -9.44
CA SER A 195 -17.45 -15.79 -9.65
C SER A 195 -18.21 -14.66 -8.98
N SER A 196 -17.46 -13.76 -8.36
CA SER A 196 -17.95 -12.52 -7.77
C SER A 196 -18.01 -11.36 -8.77
N ALA A 197 -17.72 -11.60 -10.06
CA ALA A 197 -17.80 -10.57 -11.09
C ALA A 197 -19.26 -10.10 -11.32
N PRO A 198 -19.49 -8.80 -11.57
CA PRO A 198 -20.82 -8.28 -11.89
C PRO A 198 -21.47 -9.03 -13.07
N GLY A 199 -22.68 -9.54 -12.86
CA GLY A 199 -23.42 -10.30 -13.88
C GLY A 199 -23.10 -11.80 -13.97
N ALA A 200 -22.17 -12.30 -13.14
CA ALA A 200 -21.93 -13.74 -13.03
C ALA A 200 -23.18 -14.48 -12.50
N LYS A 201 -23.42 -15.68 -13.02
CA LYS A 201 -24.53 -16.54 -12.58
C LYS A 201 -24.04 -17.53 -11.54
N ARG A 202 -24.85 -17.79 -10.53
CA ARG A 202 -24.61 -18.86 -9.55
C ARG A 202 -24.52 -20.22 -10.26
N PRO A 203 -23.47 -21.02 -10.05
CA PRO A 203 -23.38 -22.38 -10.59
C PRO A 203 -24.49 -23.29 -10.05
N ALA A 204 -24.84 -24.32 -10.82
CA ALA A 204 -25.77 -25.35 -10.35
C ALA A 204 -25.19 -26.06 -9.11
N ASN A 205 -26.05 -26.38 -8.14
CA ASN A 205 -25.71 -27.07 -6.88
C ASN A 205 -24.64 -26.38 -5.99
N TYR A 206 -24.25 -25.13 -6.29
CA TYR A 206 -23.42 -24.34 -5.39
C TYR A 206 -24.28 -23.73 -4.28
N PRO A 207 -23.85 -23.68 -3.00
CA PRO A 207 -22.57 -24.16 -2.49
C PRO A 207 -22.57 -25.62 -2.01
N ASP A 208 -23.68 -26.36 -2.12
CA ASP A 208 -23.83 -27.74 -1.61
C ASP A 208 -22.70 -28.68 -2.04
N ASP A 209 -22.40 -28.72 -3.34
CA ASP A 209 -21.34 -29.59 -3.88
C ASP A 209 -19.94 -29.19 -3.40
N TYR A 210 -19.75 -27.92 -3.03
CA TYR A 210 -18.49 -27.44 -2.46
C TYR A 210 -18.39 -27.78 -0.97
N PHE A 211 -19.46 -27.59 -0.20
CA PHE A 211 -19.51 -27.97 1.22
C PHE A 211 -19.39 -29.49 1.41
N ARG A 212 -19.94 -30.29 0.49
CA ARG A 212 -19.81 -31.77 0.52
C ARG A 212 -18.36 -32.26 0.38
N ARG A 213 -17.43 -31.43 -0.09
CA ARG A 213 -15.99 -31.79 -0.13
C ARG A 213 -15.37 -31.89 1.26
N VAL A 214 -16.03 -31.35 2.28
CA VAL A 214 -15.65 -31.40 3.69
C VAL A 214 -16.56 -32.40 4.39
N THR A 215 -15.99 -33.53 4.79
CA THR A 215 -16.71 -34.58 5.53
C THR A 215 -16.55 -34.37 7.02
N LEU A 216 -17.64 -34.11 7.74
CA LEU A 216 -17.69 -33.93 9.19
C LEU A 216 -18.73 -34.91 9.79
N ASN A 217 -18.59 -35.23 11.08
CA ASN A 217 -19.52 -36.11 11.79
C ASN A 217 -20.97 -35.59 11.73
N GLU A 218 -21.89 -36.38 11.15
CA GLU A 218 -23.30 -36.01 10.96
C GLU A 218 -24.04 -35.79 12.29
N THR A 219 -23.67 -36.53 13.33
CA THR A 219 -24.23 -36.38 14.69
C THR A 219 -23.87 -35.02 15.26
N TYR A 220 -22.61 -34.60 15.12
CA TYR A 220 -22.16 -33.27 15.53
C TYR A 220 -22.91 -32.15 14.80
N ILE A 221 -23.05 -32.24 13.46
CA ILE A 221 -23.81 -31.27 12.66
C ILE A 221 -25.26 -31.19 13.15
N SER A 222 -25.91 -32.35 13.35
CA SER A 222 -27.29 -32.44 13.82
C SER A 222 -27.48 -31.83 15.21
N MET A 223 -26.56 -32.11 16.14
CA MET A 223 -26.60 -31.55 17.50
C MET A 223 -26.37 -30.05 17.52
N VAL A 224 -25.39 -29.53 16.76
CA VAL A 224 -25.15 -28.09 16.62
C VAL A 224 -26.38 -27.39 16.02
N LEU A 225 -26.97 -27.93 14.96
CA LEU A 225 -28.21 -27.40 14.39
C LEU A 225 -29.38 -27.44 15.38
N GLY A 226 -29.46 -28.48 16.21
CA GLY A 226 -30.44 -28.56 17.30
C GLY A 226 -30.27 -27.42 18.30
N ARG A 227 -29.04 -27.21 18.80
CA ARG A 227 -28.71 -26.15 19.75
C ARG A 227 -28.93 -24.75 19.18
N LEU A 228 -28.46 -24.52 17.95
CA LEU A 228 -28.68 -23.28 17.21
C LEU A 228 -30.15 -22.99 16.93
N ARG A 229 -31.05 -23.98 16.97
CA ARG A 229 -32.50 -23.77 16.80
C ARG A 229 -33.21 -23.55 18.12
N SER A 230 -32.85 -24.28 19.17
CA SER A 230 -33.58 -24.29 20.44
C SER A 230 -33.10 -23.22 21.42
N ASP A 231 -31.79 -23.06 21.57
CA ASP A 231 -31.19 -22.28 22.67
C ASP A 231 -30.91 -20.83 22.26
N ASP A 232 -30.73 -19.93 23.24
CA ASP A 232 -30.06 -18.63 23.08
C ASP A 232 -28.58 -18.83 23.43
N VAL A 233 -27.77 -19.15 22.43
CA VAL A 233 -26.40 -19.64 22.63
C VAL A 233 -25.50 -18.58 23.30
N TYR A 234 -25.79 -17.31 23.05
CA TYR A 234 -25.03 -16.16 23.55
C TYR A 234 -25.73 -15.38 24.67
N ASN A 235 -26.90 -15.83 25.14
CA ASN A 235 -27.72 -15.15 26.15
C ASN A 235 -28.03 -13.67 25.83
N GLN A 236 -28.10 -13.31 24.55
CA GLN A 236 -28.24 -11.92 24.09
C GLN A 236 -29.65 -11.37 24.29
N ILE A 237 -30.67 -12.22 24.48
CA ILE A 237 -32.05 -11.77 24.73
C ILE A 237 -32.13 -10.90 25.99
N SER A 238 -31.28 -11.16 27.00
CA SER A 238 -31.18 -10.35 28.22
C SER A 238 -30.84 -8.87 27.94
N ALA A 239 -29.98 -8.62 26.95
CA ALA A 239 -29.61 -7.27 26.52
C ALA A 239 -30.71 -6.58 25.70
N TYR A 240 -31.68 -7.32 25.17
CA TYR A 240 -32.81 -6.85 24.35
C TYR A 240 -34.17 -7.24 24.96
N PRO A 241 -34.63 -6.51 26.00
CA PRO A 241 -35.82 -6.90 26.77
C PRO A 241 -37.14 -6.75 26.00
N LEU A 242 -37.16 -6.03 24.87
CA LEU A 242 -38.35 -5.84 24.04
C LEU A 242 -38.52 -7.03 23.08
N PRO A 243 -39.69 -7.72 23.08
CA PRO A 243 -39.90 -8.91 22.23
C PRO A 243 -39.69 -8.66 20.73
N GLU A 244 -40.00 -7.45 20.27
CA GLU A 244 -39.79 -7.04 18.88
C GLU A 244 -38.33 -6.90 18.47
N HIS A 245 -37.37 -6.95 19.41
CA HIS A 245 -35.94 -6.93 19.14
C HIS A 245 -35.34 -8.33 19.06
N ARG A 246 -36.15 -9.39 19.11
CA ARG A 246 -35.68 -10.78 19.09
C ARG A 246 -34.83 -11.12 17.86
N SER A 247 -35.24 -10.67 16.67
CA SER A 247 -34.51 -10.94 15.43
C SER A 247 -33.11 -10.29 15.43
N MET A 248 -32.98 -9.12 16.05
CA MET A 248 -31.69 -8.46 16.30
C MET A 248 -30.85 -9.24 17.33
N ALA A 249 -31.45 -9.58 18.47
CA ALA A 249 -30.76 -10.27 19.57
C ALA A 249 -30.20 -11.64 19.14
N LEU A 250 -30.85 -12.30 18.17
CA LEU A 250 -30.43 -13.59 17.66
C LEU A 250 -29.67 -13.50 16.32
N ALA A 251 -29.27 -12.30 15.88
CA ALA A 251 -28.75 -12.11 14.52
C ALA A 251 -27.43 -12.84 14.27
N THR A 252 -26.52 -12.90 15.26
CA THR A 252 -25.26 -13.66 15.16
C THR A 252 -25.55 -15.17 15.03
N GLN A 253 -26.47 -15.68 15.83
CA GLN A 253 -26.90 -17.07 15.77
C GLN A 253 -27.61 -17.40 14.45
N ALA A 254 -28.40 -16.45 13.92
CA ALA A 254 -29.07 -16.57 12.63
C ALA A 254 -28.05 -16.67 11.47
N ALA A 255 -26.98 -15.88 11.53
CA ALA A 255 -25.87 -15.94 10.58
C ALA A 255 -25.16 -17.30 10.62
N MET A 256 -24.89 -17.83 11.82
CA MET A 256 -24.32 -19.16 12.00
C MET A 256 -25.22 -20.23 11.39
N LEU A 257 -26.51 -20.19 11.72
CA LEU A 257 -27.49 -21.14 11.22
C LEU A 257 -27.58 -21.13 9.70
N TYR A 258 -27.55 -19.95 9.07
CA TYR A 258 -27.53 -19.83 7.60
C TYR A 258 -26.34 -20.59 6.97
N VAL A 259 -25.13 -20.43 7.51
CA VAL A 259 -23.93 -21.10 6.98
C VAL A 259 -23.96 -22.60 7.28
N VAL A 260 -24.31 -22.98 8.51
CA VAL A 260 -24.31 -24.37 8.97
C VAL A 260 -25.35 -25.23 8.23
N LEU A 261 -26.46 -24.65 7.78
CA LEU A 261 -27.47 -25.35 6.98
C LEU A 261 -26.91 -25.93 5.66
N TYR A 262 -25.82 -25.39 5.11
CA TYR A 262 -25.19 -25.95 3.90
C TYR A 262 -24.41 -27.26 4.16
N PHE A 263 -24.09 -27.59 5.41
CA PHE A 263 -23.61 -28.93 5.77
C PHE A 263 -24.74 -29.96 5.89
N ALA A 264 -26.01 -29.51 5.91
CA ALA A 264 -27.20 -30.37 5.95
C ALA A 264 -28.28 -29.91 4.93
N PRO A 265 -27.98 -29.93 3.61
CA PRO A 265 -28.83 -29.34 2.58
C PRO A 265 -30.23 -29.99 2.48
N GLU A 266 -30.38 -31.23 2.95
CA GLU A 266 -31.67 -31.92 3.07
C GLU A 266 -32.70 -31.12 3.88
N ILE A 267 -32.26 -30.35 4.87
CA ILE A 267 -33.15 -29.48 5.66
C ILE A 267 -33.73 -28.37 4.76
N LEU A 268 -32.89 -27.74 3.95
CA LEU A 268 -33.26 -26.66 3.04
C LEU A 268 -34.21 -27.15 1.93
N HIS A 269 -33.99 -28.37 1.41
CA HIS A 269 -34.81 -28.93 0.34
C HIS A 269 -36.14 -29.52 0.84
N ASN A 270 -36.09 -30.37 1.87
CA ASN A 270 -37.15 -31.33 2.16
C ASN A 270 -37.85 -31.11 3.51
N GLN A 271 -37.21 -30.48 4.49
CA GLN A 271 -37.73 -30.40 5.87
C GLN A 271 -38.53 -29.11 6.14
N GLN A 272 -39.74 -29.01 5.58
CA GLN A 272 -40.61 -27.84 5.66
C GLN A 272 -40.90 -27.36 7.10
N ALA A 273 -41.17 -28.29 8.03
CA ALA A 273 -41.49 -27.93 9.41
C ALA A 273 -40.30 -27.26 10.12
N LYS A 274 -39.09 -27.83 9.97
CA LYS A 274 -37.88 -27.25 10.56
C LYS A 274 -37.55 -25.89 9.93
N MET A 275 -37.65 -25.76 8.62
CA MET A 275 -37.40 -24.48 7.95
C MET A 275 -38.40 -23.40 8.35
N ARG A 276 -39.68 -23.75 8.55
CA ARG A 276 -40.68 -22.79 9.06
C ARG A 276 -40.31 -22.29 10.46
N GLU A 277 -39.98 -23.19 11.37
CA GLU A 277 -39.53 -22.82 12.73
C GLU A 277 -38.30 -21.90 12.70
N ILE A 278 -37.32 -22.22 11.85
CA ILE A 278 -36.11 -21.40 11.66
C ILE A 278 -36.48 -20.00 11.17
N VAL A 279 -37.29 -19.88 10.12
CA VAL A 279 -37.67 -18.59 9.56
C VAL A 279 -38.51 -17.77 10.54
N ASP A 280 -39.50 -18.38 11.20
CA ASP A 280 -40.35 -17.68 12.15
C ASP A 280 -39.57 -17.18 13.37
N LYS A 281 -38.54 -17.92 13.81
CA LYS A 281 -37.68 -17.53 14.95
C LYS A 281 -36.66 -16.45 14.56
N TYR A 282 -35.90 -16.65 13.49
CA TYR A 282 -34.71 -15.85 13.15
C TYR A 282 -34.94 -14.82 12.03
N PHE A 283 -35.85 -15.08 11.10
CA PHE A 283 -36.07 -14.26 9.90
C PHE A 283 -37.54 -13.78 9.72
N PRO A 284 -38.26 -13.35 10.78
CA PRO A 284 -39.66 -12.93 10.64
C PRO A 284 -39.83 -11.57 9.93
N ASP A 285 -38.80 -10.72 10.02
CA ASP A 285 -38.77 -9.31 9.58
C ASP A 285 -37.50 -8.97 8.79
N ASN A 286 -36.55 -9.90 8.66
CA ASN A 286 -35.27 -9.72 8.01
C ASN A 286 -35.01 -10.80 6.95
N TRP A 287 -34.70 -10.40 5.72
CA TRP A 287 -34.29 -11.32 4.64
C TRP A 287 -32.96 -10.94 4.00
N VAL A 288 -32.38 -9.82 4.41
CA VAL A 288 -30.99 -9.47 4.11
C VAL A 288 -30.20 -9.54 5.41
N ILE A 289 -29.19 -10.40 5.44
CA ILE A 289 -28.39 -10.70 6.64
C ILE A 289 -26.91 -10.44 6.38
N SER A 290 -26.12 -10.33 7.46
CA SER A 290 -24.67 -10.30 7.40
C SER A 290 -24.11 -11.54 8.09
N ILE A 291 -23.19 -12.26 7.44
CA ILE A 291 -22.66 -13.52 7.95
C ILE A 291 -21.36 -13.35 8.74
N TYR A 292 -20.33 -12.77 8.13
CA TYR A 292 -19.02 -12.56 8.74
C TYR A 292 -18.47 -11.22 8.24
N MET A 293 -18.05 -10.34 9.15
CA MET A 293 -17.44 -9.03 8.85
C MET A 293 -18.09 -8.28 7.68
N GLY A 294 -19.42 -8.10 7.73
CA GLY A 294 -20.16 -7.30 6.76
C GLY A 294 -20.52 -8.01 5.45
N MET A 295 -20.09 -9.26 5.22
CA MET A 295 -20.50 -10.04 4.04
C MET A 295 -22.03 -10.19 4.01
N THR A 296 -22.70 -9.47 3.10
CA THR A 296 -24.17 -9.44 3.04
C THR A 296 -24.74 -10.56 2.18
N VAL A 297 -25.86 -11.15 2.62
CA VAL A 297 -26.56 -12.21 1.91
C VAL A 297 -28.03 -11.86 1.84
N ASN A 298 -28.61 -11.91 0.63
CA ASN A 298 -30.05 -11.85 0.44
C ASN A 298 -30.63 -13.27 0.39
N LEU A 299 -31.41 -13.64 1.40
CA LEU A 299 -31.99 -14.98 1.52
C LEU A 299 -32.93 -15.33 0.36
N VAL A 300 -33.54 -14.34 -0.28
CA VAL A 300 -34.40 -14.57 -1.46
C VAL A 300 -33.60 -15.18 -2.61
N ASP A 301 -32.36 -14.74 -2.80
CA ASP A 301 -31.48 -15.25 -3.85
C ASP A 301 -30.71 -16.49 -3.40
N ALA A 302 -30.21 -16.46 -2.16
CA ALA A 302 -29.45 -17.56 -1.58
C ALA A 302 -30.29 -18.83 -1.45
N TRP A 303 -31.58 -18.70 -1.11
CA TRP A 303 -32.46 -19.85 -0.92
C TRP A 303 -33.41 -20.17 -2.09
N GLU A 304 -33.31 -19.47 -3.22
CA GLU A 304 -34.15 -19.74 -4.39
C GLU A 304 -34.12 -21.21 -4.87
N PRO A 305 -32.97 -21.92 -4.85
CA PRO A 305 -32.91 -23.33 -5.26
C PRO A 305 -33.60 -24.30 -4.28
N TYR A 306 -33.85 -23.89 -3.03
CA TYR A 306 -34.30 -24.79 -1.97
C TYR A 306 -35.79 -24.64 -1.67
N LYS A 307 -36.56 -25.69 -1.98
CA LYS A 307 -38.03 -25.67 -1.90
C LYS A 307 -38.57 -25.37 -0.49
N ALA A 308 -38.09 -26.08 0.54
CA ALA A 308 -38.59 -25.89 1.91
C ALA A 308 -38.20 -24.51 2.48
N ALA A 309 -36.98 -24.05 2.23
CA ALA A 309 -36.52 -22.73 2.66
C ALA A 309 -37.29 -21.59 1.97
N ARG A 310 -37.46 -21.65 0.64
CA ARG A 310 -38.25 -20.67 -0.13
C ARG A 310 -39.69 -20.61 0.35
N GLN A 311 -40.31 -21.75 0.65
CA GLN A 311 -41.68 -21.80 1.14
C GLN A 311 -41.81 -21.21 2.55
N ALA A 312 -40.81 -21.40 3.41
CA ALA A 312 -40.80 -20.83 4.76
C ALA A 312 -40.69 -19.29 4.74
N LEU A 313 -39.92 -18.72 3.81
CA LEU A 313 -39.75 -17.27 3.67
C LEU A 313 -40.98 -16.50 3.17
N LEU A 314 -41.98 -17.16 2.59
CA LEU A 314 -43.10 -16.48 1.94
C LEU A 314 -43.85 -15.50 2.86
N ASN A 315 -44.00 -15.83 4.14
CA ASN A 315 -44.67 -14.97 5.12
C ASN A 315 -43.84 -13.70 5.40
N THR A 316 -42.52 -13.84 5.54
CA THR A 316 -41.60 -12.71 5.72
C THR A 316 -41.64 -11.76 4.52
N LEU A 317 -41.71 -12.33 3.31
CA LEU A 317 -41.67 -11.60 2.04
C LEU A 317 -43.06 -11.13 1.56
N ASP A 318 -44.09 -11.26 2.39
CA ASP A 318 -45.42 -10.77 2.08
C ASP A 318 -45.43 -9.25 1.96
N THR A 319 -46.11 -8.72 0.95
CA THR A 319 -46.11 -7.29 0.63
C THR A 319 -46.66 -6.44 1.78
N ALA A 320 -47.62 -6.94 2.56
CA ALA A 320 -48.15 -6.22 3.72
C ALA A 320 -47.13 -6.19 4.86
N ASN A 321 -46.44 -7.31 5.12
CA ASN A 321 -45.39 -7.37 6.14
C ASN A 321 -44.21 -6.43 5.80
N VAL A 322 -43.72 -6.49 4.56
CA VAL A 322 -42.62 -5.61 4.08
C VAL A 322 -42.98 -4.14 4.25
N LYS A 323 -44.22 -3.77 3.91
CA LYS A 323 -44.72 -2.40 4.06
C LYS A 323 -44.80 -1.99 5.53
N ASP A 324 -45.33 -2.85 6.40
CA ASP A 324 -45.43 -2.58 7.84
C ASP A 324 -44.05 -2.35 8.47
N GLN A 325 -43.08 -3.23 8.18
CA GLN A 325 -41.70 -3.06 8.66
C GLN A 325 -41.06 -1.77 8.13
N ALA A 326 -41.16 -1.51 6.82
CA ALA A 326 -40.61 -0.30 6.21
C ALA A 326 -41.17 0.99 6.83
N GLN A 327 -42.49 1.03 7.07
CA GLN A 327 -43.15 2.17 7.72
C GLN A 327 -42.79 2.28 9.21
N LYS A 328 -42.67 1.15 9.92
CA LYS A 328 -42.23 1.09 11.31
C LYS A 328 -40.87 1.76 11.48
N TYR A 329 -39.87 1.36 10.69
CA TYR A 329 -38.52 1.93 10.79
C TYR A 329 -38.44 3.38 10.30
N HIS A 330 -39.23 3.77 9.30
CA HIS A 330 -39.37 5.19 8.92
C HIS A 330 -39.87 6.05 10.10
N ASN A 331 -40.93 5.60 10.77
CA ASN A 331 -41.51 6.29 11.93
C ASN A 331 -40.54 6.34 13.13
N ARG A 332 -39.65 5.36 13.28
CA ARG A 332 -38.57 5.39 14.28
C ARG A 332 -37.53 6.43 13.93
N ILE A 333 -37.03 6.47 12.69
CA ILE A 333 -36.03 7.46 12.24
C ILE A 333 -36.52 8.89 12.53
N THR A 334 -37.77 9.20 12.18
CA THR A 334 -38.35 10.54 12.33
C THR A 334 -38.49 10.97 13.80
N LYS A 335 -38.59 10.02 14.74
CA LYS A 335 -38.62 10.28 16.20
C LYS A 335 -37.22 10.29 16.83
N LEU A 336 -36.34 9.40 16.41
CA LEU A 336 -35.02 9.19 17.01
C LEU A 336 -34.05 10.33 16.70
N ILE A 337 -34.02 10.84 15.47
CA ILE A 337 -33.09 11.92 15.10
C ILE A 337 -33.30 13.19 15.96
N PRO A 338 -34.52 13.75 16.09
CA PRO A 338 -34.74 14.92 16.95
C PRO A 338 -34.44 14.64 18.43
N ARG A 339 -34.78 13.44 18.92
CA ARG A 339 -34.49 13.03 20.31
C ARG A 339 -32.98 12.99 20.58
N LEU A 340 -32.21 12.39 19.68
CA LEU A 340 -30.76 12.35 19.77
C LEU A 340 -30.15 13.75 19.69
N GLN A 341 -30.65 14.61 18.80
CA GLN A 341 -30.19 16.00 18.73
C GLN A 341 -30.41 16.75 20.05
N GLN A 342 -31.55 16.54 20.73
CA GLN A 342 -31.79 17.13 22.05
C GLN A 342 -30.82 16.61 23.10
N LEU A 343 -30.59 15.29 23.16
CA LEU A 343 -29.66 14.67 24.10
C LEU A 343 -28.19 15.05 23.82
N LEU A 344 -27.84 15.33 22.56
CA LEU A 344 -26.48 15.68 22.17
C LEU A 344 -26.14 17.17 22.35
N LYS A 345 -27.13 18.02 22.65
CA LYS A 345 -26.90 19.43 22.99
C LYS A 345 -25.99 19.55 24.20
N GLU A 346 -25.20 20.61 24.23
CA GLU A 346 -24.35 20.94 25.36
C GLU A 346 -25.20 21.15 26.62
N GLY A 347 -24.76 20.58 27.75
CA GLY A 347 -25.50 20.59 29.02
C GLY A 347 -26.67 19.61 29.13
N ALA A 348 -26.99 18.80 28.11
CA ALA A 348 -28.12 17.86 28.20
C ALA A 348 -27.77 16.53 28.90
N LEU A 349 -26.53 16.04 28.73
CA LEU A 349 -26.04 14.80 29.34
C LEU A 349 -25.09 15.11 30.50
N GLU A 350 -25.64 15.69 31.57
CA GLU A 350 -24.96 15.87 32.84
C GLU A 350 -24.99 14.57 33.67
N GLU A 351 -24.03 14.39 34.58
CA GLU A 351 -23.89 13.15 35.37
C GLU A 351 -25.19 12.76 36.09
N ASP A 352 -25.82 13.70 36.79
CA ASP A 352 -27.06 13.46 37.54
C ASP A 352 -28.21 13.02 36.63
N PHE A 353 -28.37 13.67 35.49
CA PHE A 353 -29.41 13.32 34.53
C PHE A 353 -29.22 11.90 33.99
N VAL A 354 -27.98 11.51 33.71
CA VAL A 354 -27.64 10.18 33.22
C VAL A 354 -27.95 9.11 34.26
N LEU A 355 -27.55 9.33 35.52
CA LEU A 355 -27.81 8.43 36.64
C LEU A 355 -29.30 8.23 36.91
N ASP A 356 -30.11 9.28 36.78
CA ASP A 356 -31.56 9.21 36.99
C ASP A 356 -32.32 8.57 35.81
N ASN A 357 -31.72 8.49 34.62
CA ASN A 357 -32.41 8.06 33.39
C ASN A 357 -31.75 6.86 32.66
N VAL A 358 -30.89 6.08 33.32
CA VAL A 358 -30.17 4.93 32.72
C VAL A 358 -31.08 4.03 31.86
N PRO A 359 -32.25 3.54 32.33
CA PRO A 359 -33.09 2.65 31.52
C PRO A 359 -33.61 3.32 30.24
N LYS A 360 -33.97 4.61 30.31
CA LYS A 360 -34.48 5.37 29.15
C LYS A 360 -33.37 5.62 28.13
N LEU A 361 -32.15 5.93 28.59
CA LEU A 361 -30.99 6.15 27.74
C LEU A 361 -30.61 4.85 27.02
N LEU A 362 -30.50 3.73 27.75
CA LEU A 362 -30.22 2.41 27.15
C LEU A 362 -31.29 1.98 26.14
N ASN A 363 -32.58 2.21 26.42
CA ASN A 363 -33.64 1.94 25.46
C ASN A 363 -33.50 2.78 24.19
N THR A 364 -33.06 4.03 24.32
CA THR A 364 -32.78 4.89 23.15
C THR A 364 -31.63 4.31 22.32
N VAL A 365 -30.54 3.87 22.96
CA VAL A 365 -29.42 3.23 22.25
C VAL A 365 -29.87 1.95 21.53
N ARG A 366 -30.68 1.11 22.17
CA ARG A 366 -31.24 -0.11 21.55
C ARG A 366 -32.08 0.21 20.33
N GLU A 367 -33.03 1.15 20.45
CA GLU A 367 -33.90 1.55 19.34
C GLU A 367 -33.09 2.10 18.15
N CYS A 368 -32.04 2.88 18.43
CA CYS A 368 -31.14 3.40 17.41
C CYS A 368 -30.42 2.27 16.65
N ASN A 369 -29.77 1.34 17.35
CA ASN A 369 -29.01 0.26 16.71
C ASN A 369 -29.89 -0.74 15.96
N VAL A 370 -31.05 -1.10 16.52
CA VAL A 370 -32.04 -1.96 15.85
C VAL A 370 -32.53 -1.29 14.56
N THR A 371 -32.82 0.01 14.61
CA THR A 371 -33.26 0.77 13.43
C THR A 371 -32.15 0.89 12.39
N LEU A 372 -30.91 1.18 12.82
CA LEU A 372 -29.76 1.28 11.93
C LEU A 372 -29.47 -0.04 11.22
N ARG A 373 -29.43 -1.16 11.95
CA ARG A 373 -29.17 -2.48 11.35
C ARG A 373 -30.17 -2.82 10.28
N TRP A 374 -31.46 -2.70 10.60
CA TRP A 374 -32.51 -3.05 9.64
C TRP A 374 -32.44 -2.18 8.39
N MET A 375 -32.29 -0.86 8.56
CA MET A 375 -32.24 0.07 7.43
C MET A 375 -30.99 -0.11 6.58
N LEU A 376 -29.81 -0.30 7.17
CA LEU A 376 -28.57 -0.49 6.43
C LEU A 376 -28.60 -1.79 5.62
N LEU A 377 -29.09 -2.90 6.20
CA LEU A 377 -29.18 -4.19 5.51
C LEU A 377 -30.23 -4.17 4.38
N HIS A 378 -31.43 -3.63 4.62
CA HIS A 378 -32.54 -3.73 3.66
C HIS A 378 -32.51 -2.65 2.56
N THR A 379 -31.59 -1.69 2.63
CA THR A 379 -31.38 -0.66 1.59
C THR A 379 -30.05 -0.80 0.84
N VAL A 380 -29.23 -1.78 1.22
CA VAL A 380 -27.93 -2.09 0.60
C VAL A 380 -28.08 -2.25 -0.92
N ASN A 381 -27.04 -1.87 -1.67
CA ASN A 381 -27.05 -2.10 -3.10
C ASN A 381 -26.98 -3.61 -3.39
N LEU A 382 -27.81 -4.10 -4.33
CA LEU A 382 -27.87 -5.52 -4.67
C LEU A 382 -26.58 -6.03 -5.34
N SER A 383 -25.72 -5.12 -5.81
CA SER A 383 -24.38 -5.40 -6.31
C SER A 383 -23.35 -5.62 -5.20
N GLN A 384 -23.66 -5.31 -3.94
CA GLN A 384 -22.74 -5.33 -2.79
C GLN A 384 -22.96 -6.57 -1.87
N GLY A 385 -23.37 -7.70 -2.47
CA GLY A 385 -23.62 -8.95 -1.76
C GLY A 385 -22.55 -10.02 -1.99
N PHE A 386 -22.46 -10.97 -1.06
CA PHE A 386 -21.70 -12.21 -1.21
C PHE A 386 -22.08 -12.95 -2.50
N ILE A 387 -23.38 -12.97 -2.81
CA ILE A 387 -23.90 -13.45 -4.09
C ILE A 387 -24.29 -12.23 -4.94
N VAL A 388 -23.48 -11.92 -5.95
CA VAL A 388 -23.67 -10.78 -6.87
C VAL A 388 -24.86 -10.97 -7.83
N GLY A 389 -25.61 -12.07 -7.68
CA GLY A 389 -26.82 -12.39 -8.44
C GLY A 389 -28.08 -11.60 -8.05
N GLY A 390 -28.06 -10.87 -6.93
CA GLY A 390 -29.21 -10.08 -6.46
C GLY A 390 -29.72 -9.06 -7.47
N GLU A 391 -28.83 -8.47 -8.27
CA GLU A 391 -29.23 -7.56 -9.37
C GLU A 391 -29.95 -8.27 -10.51
N LEU A 392 -29.70 -9.56 -10.76
CA LEU A 392 -30.36 -10.34 -11.81
C LEU A 392 -31.73 -10.85 -11.32
N ASN A 393 -31.88 -11.08 -10.02
CA ASN A 393 -33.12 -11.57 -9.41
C ASN A 393 -34.21 -10.49 -9.34
N LYS A 394 -35.29 -10.68 -10.10
CA LYS A 394 -36.41 -9.72 -10.19
C LYS A 394 -37.09 -9.49 -8.84
N ARG A 395 -37.23 -10.53 -7.99
CA ARG A 395 -37.93 -10.41 -6.71
C ARG A 395 -37.11 -9.59 -5.71
N CYS A 396 -35.78 -9.77 -5.69
CA CYS A 396 -34.87 -8.96 -4.87
C CYS A 396 -34.99 -7.47 -5.20
N ARG A 397 -35.01 -7.11 -6.49
CA ARG A 397 -35.21 -5.72 -6.93
C ARG A 397 -36.56 -5.16 -6.47
N GLN A 398 -37.65 -5.89 -6.70
CA GLN A 398 -38.99 -5.48 -6.29
C GLN A 398 -39.10 -5.22 -4.78
N LEU A 399 -38.55 -6.10 -3.95
CA LEU A 399 -38.59 -5.96 -2.50
C LEU A 399 -37.77 -4.75 -2.04
N ARG A 400 -36.58 -4.53 -2.61
CA ARG A 400 -35.76 -3.36 -2.29
C ARG A 400 -36.43 -2.06 -2.71
N ASP A 401 -37.01 -2.02 -3.92
CA ASP A 401 -37.73 -0.85 -4.41
C ASP A 401 -38.96 -0.55 -3.54
N GLN A 402 -39.67 -1.59 -3.09
CA GLN A 402 -40.77 -1.46 -2.15
C GLN A 402 -40.28 -0.89 -0.81
N VAL A 403 -39.20 -1.42 -0.23
CA VAL A 403 -38.61 -0.89 1.01
C VAL A 403 -38.24 0.58 0.84
N HIS A 404 -37.56 0.96 -0.25
CA HIS A 404 -37.20 2.34 -0.54
C HIS A 404 -38.42 3.27 -0.59
N GLN A 405 -39.49 2.83 -1.25
CA GLN A 405 -40.72 3.59 -1.39
C GLN A 405 -41.46 3.73 -0.06
N ASP A 406 -41.74 2.61 0.60
CA ASP A 406 -42.57 2.55 1.81
C ASP A 406 -41.84 3.16 3.03
N SER A 407 -40.51 3.07 3.10
CA SER A 407 -39.71 3.69 4.16
C SER A 407 -39.34 5.15 3.87
N LYS A 408 -39.72 5.68 2.70
CA LYS A 408 -39.29 6.99 2.16
C LYS A 408 -37.78 7.17 2.31
N TYR A 409 -37.02 6.18 1.85
CA TYR A 409 -35.59 6.07 2.11
C TYR A 409 -34.83 7.30 1.59
N GLN A 410 -34.06 7.90 2.50
CA GLN A 410 -33.11 8.97 2.20
C GLN A 410 -31.76 8.59 2.82
N PRO A 411 -30.71 8.33 2.00
CA PRO A 411 -29.40 7.92 2.51
C PRO A 411 -28.82 8.89 3.55
N LEU A 412 -28.99 10.20 3.33
CA LEU A 412 -28.50 11.24 4.23
C LEU A 412 -29.13 11.16 5.63
N THR A 413 -30.41 10.80 5.71
CA THR A 413 -31.14 10.70 6.97
C THR A 413 -30.70 9.48 7.77
N VAL A 414 -30.47 8.33 7.12
CA VAL A 414 -29.90 7.14 7.77
C VAL A 414 -28.47 7.40 8.23
N PHE A 415 -27.67 8.07 7.40
CA PHE A 415 -26.33 8.50 7.77
C PHE A 415 -26.32 9.46 8.96
N GLN A 416 -27.25 10.41 9.02
CA GLN A 416 -27.40 11.31 10.16
C GLN A 416 -27.76 10.56 11.44
N LEU A 417 -28.64 9.57 11.36
CA LEU A 417 -28.95 8.69 12.49
C LEU A 417 -27.69 7.95 12.96
N LEU A 418 -26.88 7.41 12.04
CA LEU A 418 -25.63 6.73 12.39
C LEU A 418 -24.65 7.65 13.12
N LEU A 419 -24.42 8.86 12.58
CA LEU A 419 -23.54 9.86 13.21
C LEU A 419 -23.98 10.21 14.62
N HIS A 420 -25.25 10.54 14.80
CA HIS A 420 -25.78 10.91 16.12
C HIS A 420 -25.77 9.73 17.09
N THR A 421 -26.07 8.53 16.61
CA THR A 421 -26.05 7.31 17.44
C THR A 421 -24.64 7.02 17.93
N ALA A 422 -23.65 7.02 17.03
CA ALA A 422 -22.26 6.79 17.41
C ALA A 422 -21.74 7.86 18.39
N GLN A 423 -22.09 9.13 18.19
CA GLN A 423 -21.72 10.21 19.10
C GLN A 423 -22.39 10.04 20.48
N PHE A 424 -23.66 9.64 20.51
CA PHE A 424 -24.41 9.45 21.74
C PHE A 424 -23.88 8.27 22.55
N GLU A 425 -23.61 7.15 21.88
CA GLU A 425 -22.97 5.97 22.49
C GLU A 425 -21.61 6.28 23.08
N LEU A 426 -20.76 6.99 22.32
CA LEU A 426 -19.42 7.35 22.79
C LEU A 426 -19.49 8.23 24.04
N LYS A 427 -20.33 9.28 24.03
CA LYS A 427 -20.52 10.14 25.21
C LYS A 427 -21.02 9.33 26.41
N LEU A 428 -21.99 8.44 26.21
CA LEU A 428 -22.55 7.64 27.30
C LEU A 428 -21.51 6.66 27.86
N LYS A 429 -20.72 6.01 27.00
CA LYS A 429 -19.62 5.11 27.39
C LYS A 429 -18.55 5.87 28.19
N GLU A 430 -18.09 7.02 27.69
CA GLU A 430 -17.10 7.86 28.39
C GLU A 430 -17.60 8.32 29.76
N LEU A 431 -18.87 8.73 29.87
CA LEU A 431 -19.49 9.13 31.15
C LEU A 431 -19.56 7.96 32.14
N PHE A 432 -20.02 6.77 31.72
CA PHE A 432 -20.07 5.61 32.62
C PHE A 432 -18.69 5.10 33.03
N GLN A 433 -17.72 5.12 32.12
CA GLN A 433 -16.33 4.78 32.45
C GLN A 433 -15.76 5.75 33.48
N HIS A 434 -15.98 7.05 33.31
CA HIS A 434 -15.58 8.05 34.30
C HIS A 434 -16.27 7.81 35.64
N LEU A 435 -17.60 7.66 35.65
CA LEU A 435 -18.39 7.43 36.86
C LEU A 435 -17.96 6.16 37.62
N LEU A 436 -17.60 5.08 36.91
CA LEU A 436 -17.06 3.86 37.51
C LEU A 436 -15.68 4.08 38.13
N SER A 437 -14.78 4.81 37.45
CA SER A 437 -13.43 5.09 37.96
C SER A 437 -13.42 5.94 39.23
N VAL A 438 -14.35 6.88 39.37
CA VAL A 438 -14.45 7.78 40.54
C VAL A 438 -15.48 7.33 41.57
N LYS A 439 -16.13 6.17 41.34
CA LYS A 439 -17.27 5.68 42.14
C LYS A 439 -16.93 5.58 43.62
N HIS A 440 -15.77 5.00 43.93
CA HIS A 440 -15.34 4.77 45.32
C HIS A 440 -14.98 6.09 46.03
N ASP A 441 -14.24 6.96 45.35
CA ASP A 441 -13.82 8.25 45.90
C ASP A 441 -15.01 9.19 46.15
N LYS A 442 -15.94 9.28 45.19
CA LYS A 442 -17.18 10.08 45.35
C LYS A 442 -18.02 9.55 46.51
N TRP A 443 -18.17 8.23 46.64
CA TRP A 443 -18.90 7.63 47.75
C TRP A 443 -18.29 8.01 49.11
N ASN A 444 -16.97 7.86 49.26
CA ASN A 444 -16.28 8.17 50.51
C ASN A 444 -16.34 9.66 50.86
N SER A 445 -16.18 10.54 49.86
CA SER A 445 -16.29 11.99 50.04
C SER A 445 -17.69 12.38 50.49
N MET A 446 -18.74 11.92 49.80
CA MET A 446 -20.13 12.24 50.15
C MET A 446 -20.52 11.68 51.53
N LYS A 447 -20.06 10.47 51.86
CA LYS A 447 -20.25 9.87 53.18
C LYS A 447 -19.59 10.70 54.27
N LYS A 448 -18.36 11.18 54.05
CA LYS A 448 -17.63 12.02 55.00
C LYS A 448 -18.35 13.35 55.22
N GLU A 449 -18.65 14.09 54.15
CA GLU A 449 -19.32 15.40 54.23
C GLU A 449 -20.71 15.31 54.89
N SER A 450 -21.52 14.31 54.52
CA SER A 450 -22.83 14.09 55.15
C SER A 450 -22.72 13.71 56.64
N THR A 451 -21.70 12.93 57.01
CA THR A 451 -21.42 12.58 58.41
C THR A 451 -20.97 13.80 59.21
N GLU A 452 -20.10 14.63 58.64
CA GLU A 452 -19.59 15.87 59.25
C GLU A 452 -20.69 16.90 59.44
N HIS A 453 -21.53 17.18 58.43
CA HIS A 453 -22.67 18.08 58.54
C HIS A 453 -23.62 17.69 59.69
N LEU A 454 -23.90 16.40 59.88
CA LEU A 454 -24.74 15.93 60.98
C LEU A 454 -24.04 15.97 62.35
N LYS A 455 -22.72 15.76 62.40
CA LYS A 455 -21.92 15.99 63.63
C LYS A 455 -21.96 17.45 64.02
N GLU A 456 -21.79 18.35 63.05
CA GLU A 456 -21.87 19.78 63.29
C GLU A 456 -23.26 20.18 63.77
N LEU A 457 -24.34 19.71 63.13
CA LEU A 457 -25.70 19.95 63.62
C LEU A 457 -25.91 19.43 65.06
N SER A 458 -25.37 18.25 65.40
CA SER A 458 -25.37 17.75 66.78
C SER A 458 -24.61 18.69 67.74
N GLU A 459 -23.46 19.24 67.35
CA GLU A 459 -22.70 20.21 68.16
C GLU A 459 -23.39 21.57 68.31
N VAL A 460 -24.19 21.98 67.33
CA VAL A 460 -24.99 23.22 67.40
C VAL A 460 -26.09 23.07 68.46
N TYR A 461 -26.82 21.95 68.46
CA TYR A 461 -27.88 21.71 69.45
C TYR A 461 -27.36 21.32 70.84
N SER A 462 -26.07 21.00 71.00
CA SER A 462 -25.44 20.77 72.30
C SER A 462 -25.20 22.07 73.10
N GLY A 463 -25.16 23.21 72.39
CA GLY A 463 -24.81 24.53 72.92
C GLY A 463 -23.31 24.85 72.94
N THR A 464 -22.45 24.01 72.35
CA THR A 464 -20.98 24.24 72.31
C THR A 464 -20.51 25.14 71.17
N LYS A 465 -21.24 25.19 70.05
CA LYS A 465 -20.99 26.10 68.91
C LYS A 465 -22.07 27.21 68.89
N PRO A 466 -21.72 28.51 68.98
CA PRO A 466 -22.70 29.58 69.02
C PRO A 466 -23.19 29.94 67.62
N LEU A 467 -24.27 29.31 67.18
CA LEU A 467 -25.10 29.83 66.08
C LEU A 467 -26.16 30.75 66.68
N THR A 468 -26.19 31.99 66.21
CA THR A 468 -27.14 33.01 66.66
C THR A 468 -28.56 32.50 66.43
N ARG A 469 -29.35 32.37 67.50
CA ARG A 469 -30.78 31.97 67.51
C ARG A 469 -31.09 30.46 67.45
N VAL A 470 -30.20 29.57 67.88
CA VAL A 470 -30.54 28.15 68.13
C VAL A 470 -30.52 27.83 69.63
N GLU A 471 -31.64 27.35 70.17
CA GLU A 471 -31.73 26.90 71.56
C GLU A 471 -31.19 25.48 71.71
N LYS A 472 -30.53 25.22 72.85
CA LYS A 472 -30.01 23.89 73.18
C LYS A 472 -31.15 22.88 73.26
N ASN A 473 -31.03 21.77 72.53
CA ASN A 473 -32.02 20.70 72.51
C ASN A 473 -31.32 19.32 72.59
N ALA A 474 -31.39 18.69 73.76
CA ALA A 474 -30.73 17.41 74.03
C ALA A 474 -31.28 16.25 73.17
N ASN A 475 -32.56 16.30 72.80
CA ASN A 475 -33.19 15.27 71.98
C ASN A 475 -32.69 15.35 70.53
N LEU A 476 -32.63 16.56 69.96
CA LEU A 476 -32.11 16.77 68.60
C LEU A 476 -30.59 16.50 68.53
N GLN A 477 -29.83 16.88 69.56
CA GLN A 477 -28.41 16.53 69.66
C GLN A 477 -28.19 15.01 69.59
N ALA A 478 -28.91 14.25 70.42
CA ALA A 478 -28.80 12.79 70.44
C ALA A 478 -29.23 12.17 69.10
N TRP A 479 -30.29 12.71 68.49
CA TRP A 479 -30.81 12.24 67.21
C TRP A 479 -29.83 12.47 66.05
N PHE A 480 -29.27 13.69 65.91
CA PHE A 480 -28.29 13.99 64.86
C PHE A 480 -26.98 13.21 65.05
N SER A 481 -26.55 13.00 66.30
CA SER A 481 -25.39 12.16 66.60
C SER A 481 -25.61 10.70 66.20
N GLU A 482 -26.81 10.17 66.45
CA GLU A 482 -27.16 8.81 66.06
C GLU A 482 -27.30 8.65 64.55
N MET A 483 -27.93 9.61 63.85
CA MET A 483 -28.01 9.61 62.38
C MET A 483 -26.63 9.69 61.73
N SER A 484 -25.73 10.50 62.28
CA SER A 484 -24.34 10.56 61.82
C SER A 484 -23.65 9.21 61.93
N LYS A 485 -23.81 8.47 63.04
CA LYS A 485 -23.27 7.10 63.18
C LYS A 485 -23.90 6.13 62.19
N GLN A 486 -25.21 6.25 61.93
CA GLN A 486 -25.89 5.39 60.95
C GLN A 486 -25.36 5.63 59.53
N ILE A 487 -25.10 6.88 59.14
CA ILE A 487 -24.46 7.21 57.86
C ILE A 487 -23.02 6.71 57.81
N ASP A 488 -22.26 6.87 58.89
CA ASP A 488 -20.89 6.36 58.98
C ASP A 488 -20.82 4.82 58.94
N SER A 489 -21.91 4.14 59.31
CA SER A 489 -22.03 2.67 59.22
C SER A 489 -22.40 2.14 57.83
N LEU A 490 -22.71 3.02 56.86
CA LEU A 490 -23.08 2.60 55.50
C LEU A 490 -21.90 1.88 54.82
N SER A 491 -22.15 0.64 54.37
CA SER A 491 -21.16 -0.20 53.70
C SER A 491 -21.29 -0.10 52.19
N TYR A 492 -20.14 -0.03 51.50
CA TYR A 492 -20.07 -0.02 50.04
C TYR A 492 -20.33 -1.40 49.42
N GLU A 493 -20.08 -2.49 50.16
CA GLU A 493 -20.12 -3.87 49.62
C GLU A 493 -21.56 -4.37 49.45
N ASP A 494 -22.47 -4.05 50.38
CA ASP A 494 -23.88 -4.46 50.31
C ASP A 494 -24.75 -3.36 49.69
N THR A 495 -24.70 -3.28 48.37
CA THR A 495 -25.42 -2.28 47.55
C THR A 495 -26.93 -2.22 47.84
N THR A 496 -27.57 -3.35 48.13
CA THR A 496 -29.04 -3.43 48.26
C THR A 496 -29.51 -3.04 49.66
N ALA A 497 -28.86 -3.55 50.71
CA ALA A 497 -29.21 -3.19 52.08
C ALA A 497 -28.84 -1.72 52.37
N THR A 498 -27.67 -1.28 51.92
CA THR A 498 -27.21 0.10 52.06
C THR A 498 -28.12 1.07 51.31
N GLY A 499 -28.57 0.72 50.10
CA GLY A 499 -29.54 1.53 49.35
C GLY A 499 -30.86 1.74 50.11
N ARG A 500 -31.42 0.68 50.74
CA ARG A 500 -32.63 0.79 51.56
C ARG A 500 -32.43 1.67 52.80
N LYS A 501 -31.28 1.52 53.48
CA LYS A 501 -30.92 2.35 54.64
C LYS A 501 -30.81 3.83 54.26
N ILE A 502 -30.20 4.15 53.12
CA ILE A 502 -30.10 5.54 52.64
C ILE A 502 -31.49 6.16 52.43
N VAL A 503 -32.42 5.43 51.83
CA VAL A 503 -33.80 5.92 51.63
C VAL A 503 -34.49 6.20 52.98
N GLN A 504 -34.31 5.31 53.96
CA GLN A 504 -34.84 5.53 55.32
C GLN A 504 -34.23 6.77 55.99
N LEU A 505 -32.91 6.99 55.82
CA LEU A 505 -32.21 8.15 56.37
C LEU A 505 -32.68 9.46 55.73
N ILE A 506 -32.90 9.48 54.41
CA ILE A 506 -33.44 10.65 53.70
C ILE A 506 -34.84 10.99 54.23
N GLN A 507 -35.71 9.99 54.36
CA GLN A 507 -37.07 10.19 54.86
C GLN A 507 -37.08 10.66 56.32
N ALA A 508 -36.20 10.10 57.16
CA ALA A 508 -36.04 10.55 58.54
C ALA A 508 -35.57 12.02 58.63
N LEU A 509 -34.68 12.47 57.73
CA LEU A 509 -34.24 13.86 57.66
C LEU A 509 -35.36 14.80 57.16
N GLU A 510 -36.20 14.36 56.23
CA GLU A 510 -37.39 15.09 55.77
C GLU A 510 -38.42 15.26 56.88
N GLU A 511 -38.72 14.20 57.61
CA GLU A 511 -39.67 14.22 58.73
C GLU A 511 -39.19 15.15 59.84
N VAL A 512 -37.90 15.10 60.20
CA VAL A 512 -37.33 15.98 61.24
C VAL A 512 -37.34 17.45 60.84
N GLU A 513 -37.15 17.79 59.56
CA GLU A 513 -37.29 19.16 59.06
C GLU A 513 -38.72 19.70 59.31
N GLN A 514 -39.74 18.88 59.01
CA GLN A 514 -41.15 19.25 59.10
C GLN A 514 -41.71 19.27 60.54
N PHE A 515 -41.41 18.25 61.36
CA PHE A 515 -42.00 18.10 62.70
C PHE A 515 -41.42 19.06 63.76
N HIS A 516 -40.19 19.55 63.56
CA HIS A 516 -39.51 20.40 64.55
C HIS A 516 -39.42 21.88 64.17
N GLY A 517 -40.04 22.31 63.06
CA GLY A 517 -39.99 23.71 62.63
C GLY A 517 -38.58 24.23 62.33
N LEU A 518 -37.67 23.31 61.94
CA LEU A 518 -36.25 23.59 61.69
C LEU A 518 -36.03 24.49 60.47
N GLU A 519 -37.09 24.70 59.67
CA GLU A 519 -37.12 25.66 58.57
C GLU A 519 -36.86 27.11 59.01
N SER A 520 -37.10 27.42 60.30
CA SER A 520 -36.89 28.75 60.88
C SER A 520 -35.41 29.18 60.92
N ASN A 521 -34.46 28.23 60.88
CA ASN A 521 -33.04 28.51 60.82
C ASN A 521 -32.48 28.15 59.43
N LEU A 522 -32.12 29.17 58.67
CA LEU A 522 -31.64 29.03 57.29
C LEU A 522 -30.40 28.12 57.18
N GLN A 523 -29.50 28.15 58.17
CA GLN A 523 -28.24 27.41 58.13
C GLN A 523 -28.43 25.92 58.50
N VAL A 524 -29.32 25.63 59.46
CA VAL A 524 -29.74 24.25 59.76
C VAL A 524 -30.49 23.64 58.57
N LYS A 525 -31.41 24.41 57.97
CA LYS A 525 -32.12 24.01 56.76
C LYS A 525 -31.15 23.70 55.61
N GLN A 526 -30.14 24.55 55.41
CA GLN A 526 -29.13 24.34 54.37
C GLN A 526 -28.36 23.03 54.60
N PHE A 527 -27.87 22.76 55.80
CA PHE A 527 -27.17 21.50 56.10
C PHE A 527 -28.06 20.27 55.96
N LEU A 528 -29.35 20.34 56.29
CA LEU A 528 -30.30 19.24 56.06
C LEU A 528 -30.55 19.01 54.56
N ILE A 529 -30.66 20.08 53.77
CA ILE A 529 -30.78 20.00 52.32
C ILE A 529 -29.51 19.37 51.71
N GLU A 530 -28.33 19.87 52.07
CA GLU A 530 -27.05 19.37 51.57
C GLU A 530 -26.81 17.91 51.98
N THR A 531 -27.12 17.54 53.23
CA THR A 531 -27.00 16.15 53.70
C THR A 531 -27.93 15.22 52.90
N ARG A 532 -29.18 15.62 52.64
CA ARG A 532 -30.08 14.86 51.76
C ARG A 532 -29.56 14.78 50.34
N GLN A 533 -29.02 15.86 49.79
CA GLN A 533 -28.42 15.86 48.44
C GLN A 533 -27.22 14.91 48.36
N TYR A 534 -26.36 14.86 49.38
CA TYR A 534 -25.26 13.90 49.45
C TYR A 534 -25.79 12.46 49.55
N LEU A 535 -26.81 12.19 50.36
CA LEU A 535 -27.42 10.86 50.46
C LEU A 535 -28.11 10.42 49.15
N HIS A 536 -28.82 11.33 48.46
CA HIS A 536 -29.36 11.06 47.13
C HIS A 536 -28.26 10.77 46.11
N SER A 537 -27.16 11.53 46.15
CA SER A 537 -26.01 11.31 45.29
C SER A 537 -25.31 9.98 45.59
N MET A 538 -25.18 9.61 46.86
CA MET A 538 -24.69 8.30 47.29
C MET A 538 -25.57 7.16 46.74
N LEU A 539 -26.90 7.32 46.79
CA LEU A 539 -27.85 6.36 46.22
C LEU A 539 -27.72 6.23 44.71
N ARG A 540 -27.41 7.31 44.00
CA ARG A 540 -27.14 7.28 42.55
C ARG A 540 -25.83 6.55 42.24
N VAL A 541 -24.75 6.91 42.95
CA VAL A 541 -23.40 6.36 42.75
C VAL A 541 -23.35 4.86 43.02
N ILE A 542 -24.00 4.37 44.08
CA ILE A 542 -23.99 2.93 44.42
C ILE A 542 -24.66 2.06 43.35
N ASN A 543 -25.65 2.61 42.63
CA ASN A 543 -26.41 1.94 41.58
C ASN A 543 -25.72 1.90 40.20
N VAL A 544 -24.56 2.54 40.04
CA VAL A 544 -23.76 2.45 38.81
C VAL A 544 -23.18 1.04 38.71
N LYS A 545 -23.57 0.28 37.68
CA LYS A 545 -23.14 -1.11 37.44
C LYS A 545 -22.28 -1.22 36.19
N GLU A 546 -21.29 -2.09 36.23
CA GLU A 546 -20.47 -2.47 35.07
C GLU A 546 -21.29 -3.16 33.97
N GLU A 547 -22.37 -3.86 34.35
CA GLU A 547 -23.36 -4.48 33.46
C GLU A 547 -23.92 -3.50 32.40
N VAL A 548 -23.98 -2.20 32.71
CA VAL A 548 -24.40 -1.17 31.75
C VAL A 548 -23.42 -1.04 30.59
N LEU A 549 -22.10 -1.11 30.86
CA LEU A 549 -21.07 -1.08 29.82
C LEU A 549 -21.10 -2.35 28.98
N VAL A 550 -21.26 -3.51 29.61
CA VAL A 550 -21.42 -4.80 28.90
C VAL A 550 -22.63 -4.76 27.98
N THR A 551 -23.76 -4.24 28.47
CA THR A 551 -24.97 -4.05 27.65
C THR A 551 -24.71 -3.11 26.48
N LEU A 552 -24.01 -2.00 26.70
CA LEU A 552 -23.66 -1.04 25.65
C LEU A 552 -22.78 -1.67 24.57
N GLU A 553 -21.82 -2.50 24.96
CA GLU A 553 -20.92 -3.20 24.03
C GLU A 553 -21.69 -4.17 23.12
N VAL A 554 -22.58 -4.98 23.70
CA VAL A 554 -23.43 -5.92 22.94
C VAL A 554 -24.34 -5.19 21.95
N ILE A 555 -25.00 -4.11 22.38
CA ILE A 555 -25.99 -3.42 21.52
C ILE A 555 -25.36 -2.49 20.49
N ALA A 556 -24.11 -2.06 20.69
CA ALA A 556 -23.41 -1.12 19.81
C ALA A 556 -22.64 -1.81 18.67
N ASP A 557 -22.71 -3.14 18.54
CA ASP A 557 -22.12 -3.88 17.42
C ASP A 557 -22.48 -3.27 16.06
N LEU A 558 -21.45 -3.08 15.23
CA LEU A 558 -21.57 -2.55 13.86
C LEU A 558 -20.88 -3.47 12.84
N SER A 559 -20.53 -4.70 13.22
CA SER A 559 -19.86 -5.69 12.34
C SER A 559 -20.60 -5.95 11.03
N TYR A 560 -21.94 -5.91 11.06
CA TYR A 560 -22.79 -6.10 9.89
C TYR A 560 -22.64 -5.00 8.83
N ALA A 561 -22.14 -3.81 9.19
CA ALA A 561 -21.99 -2.68 8.29
C ALA A 561 -20.57 -2.54 7.71
N TRP A 562 -19.66 -3.46 8.01
CA TRP A 562 -18.25 -3.38 7.62
C TRP A 562 -18.05 -3.13 6.11
N GLU A 563 -18.77 -3.86 5.25
CA GLU A 563 -18.75 -3.63 3.79
C GLU A 563 -19.75 -2.54 3.35
N ILE A 564 -20.91 -2.45 4.03
CA ILE A 564 -22.01 -1.54 3.67
C ILE A 564 -21.61 -0.07 3.84
N ILE A 565 -20.80 0.24 4.86
CA ILE A 565 -20.44 1.61 5.22
C ILE A 565 -19.75 2.35 4.07
N ASP A 566 -19.05 1.63 3.19
CA ASP A 566 -18.36 2.23 2.05
C ASP A 566 -19.31 2.96 1.07
N SER A 567 -20.56 2.49 0.97
CA SER A 567 -21.62 3.17 0.20
C SER A 567 -21.97 4.56 0.74
N TYR A 568 -21.65 4.85 2.01
CA TYR A 568 -21.87 6.13 2.65
C TYR A 568 -20.68 7.09 2.55
N THR A 569 -19.51 6.62 2.09
CA THR A 569 -18.30 7.43 1.91
C THR A 569 -18.56 8.75 1.16
N PRO A 570 -19.30 8.79 0.04
CA PRO A 570 -19.56 10.04 -0.68
C PRO A 570 -20.33 11.08 0.16
N PHE A 571 -21.23 10.64 1.04
CA PHE A 571 -21.99 11.52 1.91
C PHE A 571 -21.12 12.05 3.06
N MET A 572 -20.26 11.20 3.63
CA MET A 572 -19.25 11.62 4.62
C MET A 572 -18.33 12.68 4.02
N GLN A 573 -17.79 12.40 2.83
CA GLN A 573 -16.89 13.30 2.11
C GLN A 573 -17.54 14.63 1.72
N LYS A 574 -18.79 14.59 1.24
CA LYS A 574 -19.57 15.81 0.95
C LYS A 574 -19.83 16.64 2.20
N GLY A 575 -20.15 15.98 3.32
CA GLY A 575 -20.35 16.63 4.61
C GLY A 575 -19.09 17.33 5.12
N ILE A 576 -17.93 16.67 5.02
CA ILE A 576 -16.62 17.28 5.35
C ILE A 576 -16.31 18.47 4.42
N LYS A 577 -16.56 18.34 3.11
CA LYS A 577 -16.37 19.43 2.14
C LYS A 577 -17.20 20.67 2.50
N SER A 578 -18.40 20.49 3.05
CA SER A 578 -19.24 21.60 3.49
C SER A 578 -18.87 22.17 4.87
N ASP A 579 -18.46 21.30 5.80
CA ASP A 579 -18.11 21.66 7.18
C ASP A 579 -17.01 20.72 7.70
N PRO A 580 -15.74 21.17 7.73
CA PRO A 580 -14.62 20.37 8.21
C PRO A 580 -14.74 19.92 9.68
N SER A 581 -15.52 20.62 10.52
CA SER A 581 -15.71 20.24 11.92
C SER A 581 -16.48 18.93 12.09
N MET A 582 -17.16 18.47 11.03
CA MET A 582 -17.86 17.18 10.99
C MET A 582 -16.93 15.99 11.26
N VAL A 583 -15.61 16.14 11.03
CA VAL A 583 -14.60 15.12 11.37
C VAL A 583 -14.70 14.69 12.84
N ILE A 584 -15.06 15.60 13.75
CA ILE A 584 -15.27 15.30 15.18
C ILE A 584 -16.40 14.27 15.37
N LYS A 585 -17.48 14.38 14.59
CA LYS A 585 -18.61 13.43 14.64
C LYS A 585 -18.26 12.11 13.97
N LEU A 586 -17.51 12.18 12.86
CA LEU A 586 -17.03 10.99 12.16
C LEU A 586 -16.07 10.16 13.02
N ARG A 587 -15.25 10.79 13.88
CA ARG A 587 -14.43 10.09 14.88
C ARG A 587 -15.25 9.11 15.70
N ALA A 588 -16.42 9.51 16.18
CA ALA A 588 -17.30 8.61 16.95
C ALA A 588 -17.79 7.44 16.10
N THR A 589 -18.08 7.68 14.81
CA THR A 589 -18.50 6.61 13.88
C THR A 589 -17.36 5.64 13.57
N PHE A 590 -16.12 6.11 13.45
CA PHE A 590 -14.95 5.25 13.28
C PHE A 590 -14.67 4.40 14.53
N LEU A 591 -14.85 4.97 15.73
CA LEU A 591 -14.76 4.22 16.99
C LEU A 591 -15.88 3.17 17.11
N LYS A 592 -17.08 3.48 16.63
CA LYS A 592 -18.17 2.49 16.55
C LYS A 592 -17.86 1.38 15.55
N LEU A 593 -17.24 1.67 14.41
CA LEU A 593 -16.78 0.62 13.47
C LEU A 593 -15.67 -0.23 14.09
N ALA A 594 -14.84 0.33 14.98
CA ALA A 594 -13.78 -0.40 15.64
C ALA A 594 -14.29 -1.53 16.57
N THR A 595 -15.53 -1.47 17.05
CA THR A 595 -16.13 -2.56 17.85
C THR A 595 -16.38 -3.82 17.03
N ALA A 596 -16.41 -3.73 15.70
CA ALA A 596 -16.52 -4.90 14.83
C ALA A 596 -15.32 -5.85 14.95
N LEU A 597 -14.17 -5.36 15.41
CA LEU A 597 -12.95 -6.15 15.58
C LEU A 597 -13.03 -7.09 16.78
N ASP A 598 -13.93 -6.84 17.74
CA ASP A 598 -14.01 -7.63 18.96
C ASP A 598 -14.43 -9.08 18.65
N LEU A 599 -15.33 -9.28 17.68
CA LEU A 599 -15.82 -10.59 17.27
C LEU A 599 -14.71 -11.54 16.79
N PRO A 600 -13.88 -11.20 15.78
CA PRO A 600 -12.81 -12.07 15.32
C PRO A 600 -11.63 -12.19 16.31
N LEU A 601 -11.45 -11.24 17.23
CA LEU A 601 -10.31 -11.23 18.16
C LEU A 601 -10.59 -11.90 19.51
N LEU A 602 -11.86 -11.98 19.94
CA LEU A 602 -12.25 -12.48 21.25
C LEU A 602 -11.63 -13.86 21.56
N ARG A 603 -11.85 -14.84 20.67
CA ARG A 603 -11.37 -16.22 20.88
C ARG A 603 -9.87 -16.35 20.75
N ILE A 604 -9.24 -15.51 19.92
CA ILE A 604 -7.78 -15.49 19.75
C ILE A 604 -7.11 -14.98 21.03
N ASN A 605 -7.69 -13.94 21.64
CA ASN A 605 -7.24 -13.37 22.90
C ASN A 605 -7.45 -14.36 24.06
N GLN A 606 -8.63 -15.00 24.15
CA GLN A 606 -8.90 -16.04 25.15
C GLN A 606 -7.93 -17.23 25.05
N ALA A 607 -7.52 -17.59 23.83
CA ALA A 607 -6.56 -18.68 23.58
C ALA A 607 -5.09 -18.30 23.82
N ASN A 608 -4.78 -17.04 24.15
CA ASN A 608 -3.41 -16.50 24.20
C ASN A 608 -2.58 -16.84 22.95
N SER A 609 -3.20 -16.84 21.77
CA SER A 609 -2.53 -17.25 20.52
C SER A 609 -1.52 -16.20 20.03
N PRO A 610 -0.36 -16.60 19.49
CA PRO A 610 0.58 -15.68 18.86
C PRO A 610 -0.02 -14.93 17.65
N ASP A 611 -1.11 -15.45 17.08
CA ASP A 611 -1.79 -14.85 15.93
C ASP A 611 -2.53 -13.55 16.28
N LEU A 612 -2.76 -13.25 17.57
CA LEU A 612 -3.51 -12.07 18.03
C LEU A 612 -2.95 -10.77 17.44
N VAL A 613 -1.63 -10.61 17.44
CA VAL A 613 -0.96 -9.42 16.91
C VAL A 613 -1.19 -9.32 15.40
N SER A 614 -1.00 -10.42 14.69
CA SER A 614 -1.14 -10.50 13.23
C SER A 614 -2.57 -10.20 12.77
N VAL A 615 -3.58 -10.81 13.41
CA VAL A 615 -5.00 -10.64 13.05
C VAL A 615 -5.50 -9.25 13.42
N SER A 616 -5.15 -8.77 14.62
CA SER A 616 -5.49 -7.42 15.06
C SER A 616 -4.87 -6.36 14.15
N GLN A 617 -3.62 -6.55 13.72
CA GLN A 617 -2.96 -5.65 12.78
C GLN A 617 -3.67 -5.61 11.43
N TYR A 618 -4.14 -6.76 10.91
CA TYR A 618 -4.88 -6.80 9.65
C TYR A 618 -6.16 -5.97 9.71
N TYR A 619 -7.10 -6.30 10.61
CA TYR A 619 -8.39 -5.60 10.69
C TYR A 619 -8.24 -4.13 11.09
N SER A 620 -7.29 -3.81 11.98
CA SER A 620 -7.01 -2.41 12.35
C SER A 620 -6.47 -1.62 11.15
N THR A 621 -5.61 -2.24 10.33
CA THR A 621 -5.09 -1.60 9.10
C THR A 621 -6.20 -1.36 8.09
N GLU A 622 -7.12 -2.31 7.90
CA GLU A 622 -8.27 -2.13 7.01
C GLU A 622 -9.18 -0.98 7.46
N LEU A 623 -9.47 -0.90 8.76
CA LEU A 623 -10.26 0.22 9.28
C LEU A 623 -9.52 1.56 9.14
N VAL A 624 -8.21 1.60 9.38
CA VAL A 624 -7.38 2.79 9.17
C VAL A 624 -7.35 3.19 7.69
N ASN A 625 -7.27 2.23 6.76
CA ASN A 625 -7.34 2.47 5.32
C ASN A 625 -8.69 3.10 4.93
N TYR A 626 -9.78 2.62 5.52
CA TYR A 626 -11.10 3.21 5.36
C TYR A 626 -11.18 4.65 5.91
N VAL A 627 -10.67 4.89 7.13
CA VAL A 627 -10.59 6.25 7.71
C VAL A 627 -9.77 7.19 6.81
N ARG A 628 -8.62 6.73 6.31
CA ARG A 628 -7.79 7.46 5.33
C ARG A 628 -8.60 7.79 4.09
N LYS A 629 -9.35 6.83 3.51
CA LYS A 629 -10.21 7.05 2.33
C LYS A 629 -11.27 8.13 2.58
N VAL A 630 -11.95 8.11 3.73
CA VAL A 630 -12.97 9.12 4.08
C VAL A 630 -12.35 10.51 4.26
N LEU A 631 -11.25 10.62 5.00
CA LEU A 631 -10.61 11.90 5.32
C LEU A 631 -9.76 12.47 4.19
N HIS A 632 -9.36 11.66 3.20
CA HIS A 632 -8.56 12.09 2.04
C HIS A 632 -9.22 13.21 1.22
N ILE A 633 -10.54 13.35 1.33
CA ILE A 633 -11.29 14.46 0.74
C ILE A 633 -10.78 15.84 1.18
N ILE A 634 -10.18 15.94 2.38
CA ILE A 634 -9.63 17.18 2.92
C ILE A 634 -8.40 17.58 2.09
N PRO A 635 -7.32 16.78 2.01
CA PRO A 635 -6.21 17.02 1.09
C PRO A 635 -6.65 17.26 -0.37
N GLU A 636 -7.55 16.44 -0.91
CA GLU A 636 -8.05 16.61 -2.30
C GLU A 636 -8.64 18.01 -2.51
N THR A 637 -9.47 18.47 -1.56
CA THR A 637 -10.10 19.79 -1.63
C THR A 637 -9.06 20.90 -1.45
N MET A 638 -8.11 20.72 -0.52
CA MET A 638 -7.00 21.66 -0.31
C MET A 638 -6.16 21.82 -1.58
N PHE A 639 -5.86 20.73 -2.30
CA PHE A 639 -5.13 20.78 -3.57
C PHE A 639 -5.92 21.45 -4.70
N GLY A 640 -7.24 21.25 -4.74
CA GLY A 640 -8.12 21.99 -5.66
C GLY A 640 -8.06 23.51 -5.42
N VAL A 641 -8.09 23.93 -4.15
CA VAL A 641 -7.95 25.33 -3.75
C VAL A 641 -6.52 25.84 -4.05
N LEU A 642 -5.50 25.03 -3.78
CA LEU A 642 -4.09 25.34 -4.05
C LEU A 642 -3.83 25.57 -5.53
N ALA A 643 -4.38 24.74 -6.41
CA ALA A 643 -4.24 24.89 -7.85
C ALA A 643 -4.73 26.26 -8.33
N ARG A 644 -5.84 26.74 -7.76
CA ARG A 644 -6.36 28.10 -8.04
C ARG A 644 -5.44 29.19 -7.52
N ILE A 645 -4.83 29.01 -6.34
CA ILE A 645 -3.82 29.94 -5.81
C ILE A 645 -2.61 30.01 -6.74
N VAL A 646 -2.12 28.86 -7.21
CA VAL A 646 -0.97 28.77 -8.14
C VAL A 646 -1.28 29.46 -9.46
N GLU A 647 -2.45 29.22 -10.03
CA GLU A 647 -2.90 29.88 -11.26
C GLU A 647 -2.90 31.41 -11.08
N LEU A 648 -3.50 31.91 -10.00
CA LEU A 648 -3.55 33.35 -9.70
C LEU A 648 -2.16 33.95 -9.51
N GLN A 649 -1.28 33.29 -8.75
CA GLN A 649 0.07 33.76 -8.48
C GLN A 649 0.97 33.74 -9.71
N THR A 650 0.78 32.78 -10.63
CA THR A 650 1.66 32.58 -11.78
C THR A 650 1.20 33.38 -13.01
N THR A 651 -0.12 33.51 -13.22
CA THR A 651 -0.68 34.08 -14.46
C THR A 651 -1.36 35.43 -14.27
N ALA A 652 -1.94 35.70 -13.10
CA ALA A 652 -2.74 36.90 -12.86
C ALA A 652 -1.98 37.97 -12.06
N ILE A 653 -1.30 37.57 -10.98
CA ILE A 653 -0.57 38.47 -10.09
C ILE A 653 0.81 38.76 -10.68
N LYS A 654 1.10 40.03 -10.88
CA LYS A 654 2.40 40.52 -11.34
C LYS A 654 3.37 40.56 -10.18
N GLU A 655 4.54 39.98 -10.39
CA GLU A 655 5.64 40.06 -9.46
C GLU A 655 6.09 41.52 -9.29
N VAL A 656 6.29 41.94 -8.05
CA VAL A 656 6.63 43.33 -7.74
C VAL A 656 8.12 43.53 -8.00
N PRO A 657 8.52 44.44 -8.92
CA PRO A 657 9.94 44.69 -9.17
C PRO A 657 10.62 45.31 -7.96
N THR A 658 11.93 45.12 -7.84
CA THR A 658 12.75 45.67 -6.75
C THR A 658 12.74 47.21 -6.69
N ARG A 659 12.38 47.89 -7.78
CA ARG A 659 12.14 49.33 -7.84
C ARG A 659 10.85 49.59 -8.64
N LEU A 660 9.94 50.36 -8.06
CA LEU A 660 8.63 50.66 -8.65
C LEU A 660 8.33 52.17 -8.54
N MET A 661 7.80 52.76 -9.62
CA MET A 661 7.32 54.15 -9.60
C MET A 661 5.99 54.25 -8.83
N LYS A 662 5.77 55.36 -8.10
CA LYS A 662 4.64 55.53 -7.17
C LYS A 662 3.27 55.43 -7.84
N ASP A 663 3.16 55.93 -9.08
CA ASP A 663 1.97 55.88 -9.93
C ASP A 663 1.63 54.45 -10.39
N GLN A 664 2.62 53.57 -10.53
CA GLN A 664 2.42 52.17 -10.89
C GLN A 664 1.99 51.28 -9.71
N LEU A 665 2.06 51.78 -8.47
CA LEU A 665 1.75 51.01 -7.26
C LEU A 665 0.32 50.44 -7.27
N LYS A 666 -0.67 51.20 -7.76
CA LYS A 666 -2.06 50.72 -7.91
C LYS A 666 -2.18 49.55 -8.89
N VAL A 667 -1.35 49.51 -9.93
CA VAL A 667 -1.36 48.46 -10.96
C VAL A 667 -0.76 47.15 -10.43
N TYR A 668 0.27 47.23 -9.58
CA TYR A 668 0.90 46.06 -8.95
C TYR A 668 0.23 45.62 -7.63
N ALA A 669 -0.60 46.48 -7.04
CA ALA A 669 -1.36 46.15 -5.83
C ALA A 669 -2.35 45.00 -6.07
N GLN A 670 -3.06 45.00 -7.20
CA GLN A 670 -3.96 43.90 -7.64
C GLN A 670 -4.84 43.37 -6.51
N LEU A 671 -5.56 44.28 -5.84
CA LEU A 671 -6.25 44.01 -4.57
C LEU A 671 -7.30 42.90 -4.70
N ASP A 672 -8.04 42.86 -5.81
CA ASP A 672 -9.08 41.84 -6.02
C ASP A 672 -8.48 40.43 -6.12
N GLN A 673 -7.42 40.26 -6.92
CA GLN A 673 -6.72 38.97 -7.05
C GLN A 673 -6.06 38.57 -5.72
N ARG A 674 -5.46 39.52 -5.00
CA ARG A 674 -4.86 39.25 -3.68
C ARG A 674 -5.90 38.90 -2.62
N TYR A 675 -7.09 39.51 -2.67
CA TYR A 675 -8.21 39.17 -1.80
C TYR A 675 -8.73 37.76 -2.10
N GLU A 676 -8.84 37.37 -3.38
CA GLU A 676 -9.18 36.01 -3.77
C GLU A 676 -8.16 35.01 -3.21
N VAL A 677 -6.86 35.26 -3.36
CA VAL A 677 -5.81 34.43 -2.75
C VAL A 677 -5.98 34.35 -1.23
N ALA A 678 -6.19 35.47 -0.53
CA ALA A 678 -6.39 35.46 0.93
C ALA A 678 -7.61 34.62 1.35
N LYS A 679 -8.72 34.69 0.60
CA LYS A 679 -9.93 33.89 0.85
C LYS A 679 -9.66 32.40 0.65
N LEU A 680 -8.94 32.03 -0.41
CA LEU A 680 -8.56 30.64 -0.69
C LEU A 680 -7.61 30.10 0.39
N THR A 681 -6.61 30.89 0.80
CA THR A 681 -5.69 30.53 1.89
C THR A 681 -6.42 30.35 3.22
N HIS A 682 -7.37 31.23 3.56
CA HIS A 682 -8.21 31.04 4.74
C HIS A 682 -9.00 29.73 4.68
N SER A 683 -9.55 29.37 3.51
CA SER A 683 -10.23 28.09 3.33
C SER A 683 -9.32 26.90 3.61
N ILE A 684 -8.05 26.93 3.15
CA ILE A 684 -7.06 25.90 3.46
C ILE A 684 -6.84 25.79 4.97
N SER A 685 -6.70 26.92 5.68
CA SER A 685 -6.54 26.92 7.14
C SER A 685 -7.74 26.32 7.87
N VAL A 686 -8.98 26.57 7.43
CA VAL A 686 -10.19 25.97 8.03
C VAL A 686 -10.21 24.44 7.85
N PHE A 687 -9.78 23.94 6.69
CA PHE A 687 -9.64 22.50 6.46
C PHE A 687 -8.56 21.87 7.35
N THR A 688 -7.40 22.53 7.49
CA THR A 688 -6.33 22.13 8.41
C THR A 688 -6.83 22.10 9.86
N GLU A 689 -7.54 23.13 10.31
CA GLU A 689 -8.07 23.20 11.66
C GLU A 689 -9.10 22.08 11.92
N GLY A 690 -10.01 21.83 10.98
CA GLY A 690 -11.04 20.80 11.11
C GLY A 690 -10.50 19.39 11.33
N ILE A 691 -9.42 19.01 10.63
CA ILE A 691 -8.77 17.70 10.88
C ILE A 691 -7.97 17.69 12.19
N LEU A 692 -7.32 18.80 12.56
CA LEU A 692 -6.56 18.91 13.81
C LEU A 692 -7.45 18.98 15.06
N MET A 693 -8.74 19.34 14.92
CA MET A 693 -9.73 19.23 16.00
C MET A 693 -10.05 17.78 16.38
N MET A 694 -9.74 16.81 15.52
CA MET A 694 -9.84 15.40 15.88
C MET A 694 -8.81 15.08 16.96
N LYS A 695 -9.21 14.34 18.00
CA LYS A 695 -8.26 13.84 19.01
C LYS A 695 -7.49 12.64 18.46
N LYS A 696 -6.27 12.41 18.96
CA LYS A 696 -5.58 11.13 18.76
C LYS A 696 -6.49 9.99 19.18
N THR A 697 -6.70 9.03 18.28
CA THR A 697 -7.74 8.01 18.46
C THR A 697 -7.13 6.64 18.23
N LEU A 698 -7.25 5.77 19.24
CA LEU A 698 -6.89 4.36 19.09
C LEU A 698 -8.01 3.65 18.34
N VAL A 699 -7.68 3.05 17.19
CA VAL A 699 -8.60 2.31 16.34
C VAL A 699 -8.06 0.89 16.20
N GLY A 700 -8.69 -0.05 16.90
CA GLY A 700 -8.11 -1.37 17.14
C GLY A 700 -6.79 -1.24 17.91
N ILE A 701 -5.68 -1.69 17.33
CA ILE A 701 -4.33 -1.52 17.91
C ILE A 701 -3.52 -0.37 17.31
N VAL A 702 -4.07 0.35 16.32
CA VAL A 702 -3.35 1.42 15.63
C VAL A 702 -3.82 2.77 16.16
N GLN A 703 -2.88 3.58 16.64
CA GLN A 703 -3.17 4.95 17.04
C GLN A 703 -3.15 5.85 15.81
N ILE A 704 -4.27 6.51 15.55
CA ILE A 704 -4.43 7.49 14.48
C ILE A 704 -4.02 8.86 15.01
N ASP A 705 -2.99 9.45 14.40
CA ASP A 705 -2.60 10.86 14.59
C ASP A 705 -3.17 11.72 13.43
N PRO A 706 -4.10 12.64 13.70
CA PRO A 706 -4.70 13.50 12.68
C PRO A 706 -3.70 14.38 11.94
N LYS A 707 -2.60 14.80 12.61
CA LYS A 707 -1.55 15.58 11.96
C LYS A 707 -0.81 14.74 10.93
N GLN A 708 -0.47 13.50 11.28
CA GLN A 708 0.16 12.55 10.37
C GLN A 708 -0.77 12.16 9.23
N LEU A 709 -2.07 11.97 9.48
CA LEU A 709 -3.06 11.71 8.43
C LEU A 709 -3.16 12.85 7.42
N LEU A 710 -3.14 14.10 7.89
CA LEU A 710 -3.15 15.28 7.01
C LEU A 710 -1.89 15.29 6.15
N GLU A 711 -0.72 15.09 6.76
CA GLU A 711 0.55 15.05 6.05
C GLU A 711 0.61 13.92 5.01
N ASP A 712 0.24 12.69 5.38
CA ASP A 712 0.14 11.54 4.47
C ASP A 712 -0.82 11.81 3.32
N GLY A 713 -1.96 12.44 3.61
CA GLY A 713 -2.97 12.81 2.62
C GLY A 713 -2.48 13.86 1.61
N ILE A 714 -1.74 14.87 2.09
CA ILE A 714 -1.13 15.90 1.24
C ILE A 714 -0.01 15.32 0.39
N ARG A 715 0.84 14.47 0.98
CA ARG A 715 1.87 13.70 0.25
C ARG A 715 1.23 12.84 -0.84
N ARG A 716 0.12 12.17 -0.56
CA ARG A 716 -0.60 11.32 -1.52
C ARG A 716 -1.13 12.13 -2.71
N GLU A 717 -1.73 13.28 -2.47
CA GLU A 717 -2.19 14.17 -3.55
C GLU A 717 -1.00 14.71 -4.36
N LEU A 718 0.08 15.13 -3.70
CA LEU A 718 1.30 15.56 -4.39
C LEU A 718 1.82 14.46 -5.32
N VAL A 719 1.94 13.24 -4.81
CA VAL A 719 2.41 12.07 -5.57
C VAL A 719 1.52 11.80 -6.78
N SER A 720 0.19 11.83 -6.59
CA SER A 720 -0.78 11.63 -7.67
C SER A 720 -0.65 12.69 -8.76
N GLN A 721 -0.56 13.98 -8.39
CA GLN A 721 -0.47 15.09 -9.33
C GLN A 721 0.86 15.11 -10.09
N VAL A 722 1.99 14.93 -9.39
CA VAL A 722 3.32 14.87 -10.01
C VAL A 722 3.43 13.66 -10.95
N MET A 723 2.96 12.49 -10.53
CA MET A 723 3.00 11.28 -11.36
C MET A 723 2.13 11.42 -12.63
N ARG A 724 0.96 12.06 -12.53
CA ARG A 724 0.13 12.42 -13.70
C ARG A 724 0.82 13.43 -14.61
N ALA A 725 1.45 14.47 -14.06
CA ALA A 725 2.16 15.48 -14.82
C ALA A 725 3.33 14.86 -15.61
N LEU A 726 4.11 13.99 -14.98
CA LEU A 726 5.20 13.24 -15.63
C LEU A 726 4.68 12.28 -16.70
N HIS A 727 3.63 11.50 -16.39
CA HIS A 727 3.07 10.54 -17.34
C HIS A 727 2.51 11.21 -18.60
N ASN A 728 1.70 12.26 -18.43
CA ASN A 728 1.06 12.98 -19.54
C ASN A 728 2.00 13.94 -20.26
N GLY A 729 2.91 14.59 -19.53
CA GLY A 729 3.84 15.57 -20.08
C GLY A 729 4.93 14.95 -20.96
N LEU A 730 5.36 13.72 -20.65
CA LEU A 730 6.45 13.02 -21.33
C LEU A 730 5.91 11.91 -22.26
N VAL A 731 5.03 12.30 -23.17
CA VAL A 731 4.56 11.47 -24.29
C VAL A 731 5.12 12.07 -25.56
N PHE A 732 5.76 11.31 -26.44
CA PHE A 732 6.39 11.84 -27.65
C PHE A 732 5.84 11.16 -28.89
N ASN A 733 5.66 11.91 -29.97
CA ASN A 733 5.29 11.34 -31.27
C ASN A 733 6.56 11.08 -32.11
N PRO A 734 6.93 9.81 -32.37
CA PRO A 734 8.13 9.48 -33.13
C PRO A 734 8.13 9.99 -34.58
N ARG A 735 6.95 10.33 -35.12
CA ARG A 735 6.77 10.81 -36.50
C ARG A 735 6.78 12.34 -36.62
N ALA A 736 6.89 13.08 -35.51
CA ALA A 736 6.95 14.53 -35.53
C ALA A 736 8.22 15.01 -36.27
N LYS A 737 8.07 15.95 -37.22
CA LYS A 737 9.20 16.51 -38.00
C LYS A 737 10.14 17.34 -37.11
N PRO A 738 9.67 18.37 -36.37
CA PRO A 738 10.47 18.95 -35.30
C PRO A 738 10.38 18.08 -34.05
N SER A 739 11.47 18.00 -33.28
CA SER A 739 11.48 17.35 -31.98
C SER A 739 10.53 18.06 -31.00
N GLU A 740 9.67 17.30 -30.33
CA GLU A 740 8.78 17.82 -29.29
C GLU A 740 9.45 17.87 -27.91
N LEU A 741 10.70 17.39 -27.78
CA LEU A 741 11.40 17.22 -26.50
C LEU A 741 11.50 18.54 -25.71
N VAL A 742 12.10 19.57 -26.29
CA VAL A 742 12.33 20.86 -25.61
C VAL A 742 11.01 21.56 -25.24
N PRO A 743 10.01 21.68 -26.15
CA PRO A 743 8.71 22.24 -25.79
C PRO A 743 8.01 21.50 -24.64
N LYS A 744 8.01 20.16 -24.64
CA LYS A 744 7.36 19.37 -23.60
C LYS A 744 8.06 19.46 -22.26
N LEU A 745 9.40 19.42 -22.24
CA LEU A 745 10.18 19.65 -21.01
C LEU A 745 9.95 21.07 -20.47
N THR A 746 9.92 22.08 -21.34
CA THR A 746 9.65 23.47 -20.91
C THR A 746 8.26 23.60 -20.26
N ALA A 747 7.25 22.94 -20.82
CA ALA A 747 5.91 22.92 -20.25
C ALA A 747 5.88 22.18 -18.90
N LEU A 748 6.51 21.00 -18.82
CA LEU A 748 6.60 20.21 -17.59
C LEU A 748 7.35 20.97 -16.49
N GLY A 749 8.50 21.57 -16.79
CA GLY A 749 9.27 22.36 -15.82
C GLY A 749 8.49 23.55 -15.24
N LYS A 750 7.57 24.16 -16.00
CA LYS A 750 6.65 25.19 -15.47
C LYS A 750 5.64 24.60 -14.49
N VAL A 751 5.09 23.43 -14.79
CA VAL A 751 4.14 22.73 -13.90
C VAL A 751 4.82 22.33 -12.59
N MET A 752 6.04 21.77 -12.67
CA MET A 752 6.81 21.34 -11.50
C MET A 752 7.23 22.53 -10.62
N ASP A 753 7.68 23.64 -11.21
CA ASP A 753 7.97 24.90 -10.49
C ASP A 753 6.70 25.45 -9.81
N GLY A 754 5.54 25.34 -10.47
CA GLY A 754 4.24 25.68 -9.88
C GLY A 754 3.93 24.88 -8.61
N TYR A 755 4.15 23.55 -8.63
CA TYR A 755 3.97 22.73 -7.43
C TYR A 755 4.97 23.07 -6.33
N TYR A 756 6.25 23.26 -6.67
CA TYR A 756 7.28 23.65 -5.71
C TYR A 756 6.90 24.94 -4.94
N ARG A 757 6.57 26.01 -5.67
CA ARG A 757 6.17 27.30 -5.07
C ARG A 757 4.89 27.20 -4.26
N SER A 758 3.95 26.34 -4.69
CA SER A 758 2.69 26.13 -3.99
C SER A 758 2.90 25.58 -2.57
N PHE A 759 3.84 24.63 -2.43
CA PHE A 759 4.19 24.03 -1.15
C PHE A 759 4.98 24.99 -0.26
N GLU A 760 5.86 25.80 -0.85
CA GLU A 760 6.53 26.90 -0.15
C GLU A 760 5.52 27.92 0.40
N TYR A 761 4.45 28.20 -0.33
CA TYR A 761 3.42 29.15 0.09
C TYR A 761 2.53 28.61 1.21
N ILE A 762 2.08 27.35 1.16
CA ILE A 762 1.12 26.82 2.15
C ILE A 762 1.75 26.24 3.42
N GLN A 763 3.07 26.03 3.45
CA GLN A 763 3.75 25.30 4.53
C GLN A 763 3.38 25.80 5.93
N ASP A 764 3.29 27.12 6.12
CA ASP A 764 2.96 27.74 7.40
C ASP A 764 1.50 27.56 7.80
N TYR A 765 0.58 27.54 6.83
CA TYR A 765 -0.85 27.39 7.04
C TYR A 765 -1.26 25.94 7.34
N VAL A 766 -0.41 24.98 7.00
CA VAL A 766 -0.64 23.55 7.20
C VAL A 766 0.29 22.95 8.27
N SER A 767 1.32 23.68 8.70
CA SER A 767 2.32 23.23 9.67
C SER A 767 3.09 21.97 9.21
N ILE A 768 3.52 21.98 7.94
CA ILE A 768 4.28 20.89 7.29
C ILE A 768 5.51 21.49 6.62
N TYR A 769 6.65 20.77 6.65
CA TYR A 769 7.87 21.16 5.94
C TYR A 769 7.74 20.94 4.43
N GLY A 770 7.20 21.93 3.71
CA GLY A 770 6.85 21.81 2.29
C GLY A 770 8.03 21.41 1.40
N LEU A 771 9.20 22.02 1.58
CA LEU A 771 10.41 21.72 0.80
C LEU A 771 10.88 20.26 1.00
N ARG A 772 10.86 19.78 2.24
CA ARG A 772 11.25 18.41 2.58
C ARG A 772 10.30 17.40 1.94
N VAL A 773 9.00 17.63 2.07
CA VAL A 773 7.97 16.79 1.45
C VAL A 773 8.15 16.73 -0.06
N TRP A 774 8.36 17.87 -0.71
CA TRP A 774 8.63 17.92 -2.14
C TRP A 774 9.84 17.06 -2.55
N GLN A 775 10.98 17.23 -1.87
CA GLN A 775 12.20 16.50 -2.19
C GLN A 775 12.05 14.99 -1.96
N GLU A 776 11.48 14.58 -0.82
CA GLU A 776 11.25 13.18 -0.49
C GLU A 776 10.32 12.50 -1.52
N GLU A 777 9.17 13.11 -1.83
CA GLU A 777 8.17 12.49 -2.68
C GLU A 777 8.57 12.49 -4.17
N VAL A 778 9.17 13.57 -4.69
CA VAL A 778 9.67 13.59 -6.08
C VAL A 778 10.79 12.57 -6.27
N SER A 779 11.71 12.45 -5.30
CA SER A 779 12.75 11.41 -5.32
C SER A 779 12.15 10.01 -5.31
N ARG A 780 11.14 9.78 -4.46
CA ARG A 780 10.43 8.48 -4.37
C ARG A 780 9.74 8.11 -5.67
N ILE A 781 8.99 9.04 -6.27
CA ILE A 781 8.25 8.84 -7.53
C ILE A 781 9.21 8.45 -8.65
N VAL A 782 10.25 9.24 -8.85
CA VAL A 782 11.18 9.01 -9.96
C VAL A 782 11.97 7.72 -9.74
N SER A 783 12.47 7.47 -8.52
CA SER A 783 13.25 6.27 -8.22
C SER A 783 12.44 4.99 -8.39
N TYR A 784 11.17 4.97 -7.95
CA TYR A 784 10.24 3.86 -8.20
C TYR A 784 10.06 3.60 -9.71
N ASN A 785 9.78 4.64 -10.50
CA ASN A 785 9.58 4.48 -11.94
C ASN A 785 10.87 4.04 -12.66
N VAL A 786 12.04 4.51 -12.21
CA VAL A 786 13.33 4.03 -12.72
C VAL A 786 13.53 2.55 -12.40
N GLU A 787 13.22 2.11 -11.18
CA GLU A 787 13.30 0.70 -10.78
C GLU A 787 12.38 -0.18 -11.64
N GLN A 788 11.12 0.23 -11.82
CA GLN A 788 10.16 -0.50 -12.63
C GLN A 788 10.52 -0.54 -14.12
N GLU A 789 11.13 0.52 -14.68
CA GLU A 789 11.66 0.49 -16.04
C GLU A 789 12.92 -0.40 -16.14
N CYS A 790 13.76 -0.42 -15.09
CA CYS A 790 14.95 -1.26 -15.02
C CYS A 790 14.63 -2.76 -14.91
N ASN A 791 13.45 -3.14 -14.39
CA ASN A 791 12.98 -4.53 -14.37
C ASN A 791 12.97 -5.19 -15.76
N ALA A 792 12.89 -4.41 -16.85
CA ALA A 792 13.01 -4.93 -18.23
C ALA A 792 14.41 -5.45 -18.60
N PHE A 793 15.41 -5.22 -17.74
CA PHE A 793 16.81 -5.59 -17.92
C PHE A 793 17.29 -6.58 -16.84
N LEU A 794 16.44 -6.92 -15.86
CA LEU A 794 16.74 -7.80 -14.74
C LEU A 794 16.04 -9.14 -14.91
N ARG A 795 16.66 -10.21 -14.40
CA ARG A 795 16.07 -11.55 -14.33
C ARG A 795 15.15 -11.68 -13.11
N GLN A 796 15.67 -11.29 -11.94
CA GLN A 796 14.87 -11.10 -10.73
C GLN A 796 14.26 -9.69 -10.74
N LYS A 797 12.94 -9.63 -10.86
CA LYS A 797 12.18 -8.38 -10.96
C LYS A 797 11.76 -7.94 -9.58
N VAL A 798 11.94 -6.65 -9.28
CA VAL A 798 11.44 -6.05 -8.04
C VAL A 798 9.95 -5.78 -8.20
N GLN A 799 9.13 -6.58 -7.51
CA GLN A 799 7.67 -6.43 -7.51
C GLN A 799 7.24 -5.20 -6.69
N ASP A 800 6.02 -4.72 -6.90
CA ASP A 800 5.49 -3.53 -6.21
C ASP A 800 5.55 -3.64 -4.69
N TRP A 801 5.30 -4.83 -4.12
CA TRP A 801 5.36 -5.06 -2.67
C TRP A 801 6.79 -5.21 -2.12
N GLN A 802 7.78 -5.43 -3.00
CA GLN A 802 9.21 -5.52 -2.63
C GLN A 802 9.92 -4.18 -2.75
N SER A 803 9.39 -3.26 -3.57
CA SER A 803 10.00 -1.95 -3.79
C SER A 803 10.02 -1.12 -2.50
N VAL A 804 11.20 -0.66 -2.11
CA VAL A 804 11.41 0.27 -0.98
C VAL A 804 10.76 1.64 -1.21
N TYR A 805 10.42 1.97 -2.45
CA TYR A 805 9.79 3.24 -2.81
C TYR A 805 8.26 3.18 -2.77
N GLN A 806 7.67 1.99 -2.78
CA GLN A 806 6.22 1.83 -2.74
C GLN A 806 5.71 1.84 -1.29
N SER A 807 4.63 2.57 -1.03
CA SER A 807 4.03 2.68 0.30
C SER A 807 2.55 2.32 0.25
N ARG A 808 2.07 1.52 1.21
CA ARG A 808 0.64 1.24 1.35
C ARG A 808 -0.17 2.49 1.72
N ALA A 809 0.42 3.38 2.52
CA ALA A 809 -0.20 4.62 2.98
C ALA A 809 -0.26 5.69 1.88
N ILE A 810 0.83 5.79 1.09
CA ILE A 810 1.03 6.81 0.06
C ILE A 810 1.48 6.09 -1.23
N PRO A 811 0.56 5.38 -1.90
CA PRO A 811 0.92 4.58 -3.07
C PRO A 811 1.30 5.47 -4.26
N ILE A 812 2.35 5.10 -4.98
CA ILE A 812 2.71 5.70 -6.26
C ILE A 812 1.82 5.08 -7.34
N PRO A 813 1.01 5.89 -8.06
CA PRO A 813 0.14 5.38 -9.11
C PRO A 813 0.93 4.78 -10.27
N THR A 814 0.52 3.61 -10.72
CA THR A 814 0.97 3.03 -11.99
C THR A 814 -0.04 3.32 -13.09
N PHE A 815 0.45 3.45 -14.32
CA PHE A 815 -0.37 3.70 -15.50
C PHE A 815 -0.10 2.63 -16.55
N PRO A 816 -1.09 2.28 -17.38
CA PRO A 816 -0.86 1.36 -18.48
C PRO A 816 0.23 1.90 -19.43
N PRO A 817 1.13 1.02 -19.93
CA PRO A 817 2.13 1.43 -20.92
C PRO A 817 1.48 2.04 -22.16
N LEU A 818 2.01 3.18 -22.62
CA LEU A 818 1.53 3.88 -23.81
C LEU A 818 2.22 3.42 -25.10
N ASP A 819 3.32 2.68 -24.98
CA ASP A 819 4.05 2.09 -26.09
C ASP A 819 4.59 0.70 -25.70
N GLN A 820 5.07 -0.07 -26.67
CA GLN A 820 5.59 -1.43 -26.45
C GLN A 820 7.02 -1.45 -25.90
N ALA A 821 7.74 -0.34 -26.00
CA ALA A 821 9.16 -0.29 -25.70
C ALA A 821 9.42 0.09 -24.23
N SER A 822 8.54 0.89 -23.63
CA SER A 822 8.69 1.54 -22.33
C SER A 822 7.61 1.07 -21.36
N VAL A 823 7.99 0.89 -20.09
CA VAL A 823 7.05 0.60 -19.00
C VAL A 823 6.38 1.90 -18.55
N ASN A 824 7.14 2.99 -18.39
CA ASN A 824 6.64 4.27 -17.89
C ASN A 824 7.30 5.50 -18.55
N PHE A 825 7.11 6.68 -17.96
CA PHE A 825 7.55 7.97 -18.54
C PHE A 825 9.07 8.11 -18.66
N ILE A 826 9.85 7.53 -17.75
CA ILE A 826 11.31 7.71 -17.75
C ILE A 826 11.93 6.94 -18.93
N GLY A 827 11.36 5.78 -19.27
CA GLY A 827 11.69 5.04 -20.47
C GLY A 827 11.38 5.80 -21.75
N ARG A 828 10.22 6.46 -21.82
CA ARG A 828 9.84 7.31 -22.97
C ARG A 828 10.80 8.48 -23.13
N LEU A 829 11.16 9.13 -22.04
CA LEU A 829 12.12 10.22 -22.03
C LEU A 829 13.50 9.77 -22.50
N ALA A 830 14.02 8.66 -21.97
CA ALA A 830 15.32 8.12 -22.36
C ALA A 830 15.37 7.76 -23.85
N ARG A 831 14.33 7.10 -24.36
CA ARG A 831 14.23 6.72 -25.79
C ARG A 831 14.12 7.94 -26.69
N GLU A 832 13.39 8.98 -26.29
CA GLU A 832 13.31 10.22 -27.06
C GLU A 832 14.65 10.97 -27.08
N VAL A 833 15.37 11.05 -25.94
CA VAL A 833 16.73 11.62 -25.89
C VAL A 833 17.68 10.86 -26.81
N LEU A 834 17.61 9.52 -26.82
CA LEU A 834 18.41 8.70 -27.73
C LEU A 834 18.01 8.88 -29.20
N ARG A 835 16.73 9.10 -29.49
CA ARG A 835 16.25 9.33 -30.86
C ARG A 835 16.76 10.65 -31.42
N VAL A 836 16.74 11.72 -30.63
CA VAL A 836 17.19 13.06 -31.09
C VAL A 836 18.72 13.19 -31.14
N THR A 837 19.45 12.26 -30.53
CA THR A 837 20.92 12.21 -30.54
C THR A 837 21.47 11.02 -31.33
N ASP A 838 20.67 10.41 -32.21
CA ASP A 838 21.07 9.22 -32.97
C ASP A 838 22.33 9.53 -33.81
N PRO A 839 23.45 8.78 -33.63
CA PRO A 839 24.69 8.94 -34.39
C PRO A 839 24.56 8.76 -35.89
N LYS A 840 23.43 8.20 -36.39
CA LYS A 840 23.16 8.07 -37.82
C LYS A 840 22.57 9.34 -38.42
N THR A 841 21.84 10.14 -37.64
CA THR A 841 21.17 11.35 -38.12
C THR A 841 21.77 12.63 -37.58
N THR A 842 22.58 12.54 -36.52
CA THR A 842 23.20 13.68 -35.85
C THR A 842 24.70 13.49 -35.67
N VAL A 843 25.41 14.60 -35.51
CA VAL A 843 26.84 14.65 -35.17
C VAL A 843 27.01 15.49 -33.92
N TYR A 844 27.74 14.97 -32.94
CA TYR A 844 28.14 15.69 -31.74
C TYR A 844 29.45 16.44 -31.96
N VAL A 845 29.44 17.75 -31.67
CA VAL A 845 30.62 18.61 -31.77
C VAL A 845 31.08 18.97 -30.35
N ASP A 846 32.22 18.41 -29.95
CA ASP A 846 32.79 18.54 -28.59
C ASP A 846 33.08 20.00 -28.21
N GLN A 847 33.59 20.80 -29.16
CA GLN A 847 33.93 22.21 -28.92
C GLN A 847 32.73 23.09 -28.55
N SER A 848 31.54 22.78 -29.10
CA SER A 848 30.29 23.49 -28.81
C SER A 848 29.40 22.76 -27.80
N ASN A 849 29.78 21.55 -27.39
CA ASN A 849 28.97 20.65 -26.57
C ASN A 849 27.52 20.49 -27.09
N ALA A 850 27.36 20.34 -28.40
CA ALA A 850 26.06 20.34 -29.07
C ALA A 850 25.95 19.27 -30.17
N TRP A 851 24.73 18.82 -30.43
CA TRP A 851 24.37 17.91 -31.51
C TRP A 851 23.81 18.71 -32.69
N PHE A 852 24.27 18.39 -33.90
CA PHE A 852 23.81 18.99 -35.15
C PHE A 852 23.22 17.92 -36.06
N ASP A 853 22.17 18.26 -36.80
CA ASP A 853 21.59 17.35 -37.79
C ASP A 853 22.54 17.21 -39.00
N THR A 854 22.82 15.98 -39.41
CA THR A 854 23.85 15.71 -40.43
C THR A 854 23.49 16.26 -41.81
N LYS A 855 22.19 16.47 -42.11
CA LYS A 855 21.72 16.91 -43.43
C LYS A 855 21.51 18.42 -43.52
N SER A 856 20.85 18.98 -42.50
CA SER A 856 20.47 20.40 -42.44
C SER A 856 21.51 21.26 -41.74
N HIS A 857 22.46 20.66 -41.01
CA HIS A 857 23.47 21.35 -40.20
C HIS A 857 22.89 22.29 -39.14
N VAL A 858 21.61 22.14 -38.80
CA VAL A 858 20.94 22.90 -37.74
C VAL A 858 21.25 22.25 -36.39
N GLU A 859 21.49 23.08 -35.39
CA GLU A 859 21.64 22.63 -34.00
C GLU A 859 20.35 21.97 -33.52
N VAL A 860 20.45 20.74 -33.00
CA VAL A 860 19.33 19.95 -32.50
C VAL A 860 19.15 20.18 -31.00
N ILE A 861 20.21 19.93 -30.22
CA ILE A 861 20.25 20.11 -28.76
C ILE A 861 21.68 20.43 -28.30
N ASN A 862 21.83 21.02 -27.11
CA ASN A 862 23.11 21.32 -26.47
C ASN A 862 23.04 21.07 -24.94
N LEU A 863 24.08 21.43 -24.18
CA LEU A 863 24.10 21.24 -22.72
C LEU A 863 22.94 21.88 -21.95
N SER A 864 22.31 22.94 -22.47
CA SER A 864 21.13 23.56 -21.85
C SER A 864 19.94 22.60 -21.76
N LEU A 865 19.89 21.54 -22.58
CA LEU A 865 18.91 20.46 -22.43
C LEU A 865 19.01 19.80 -21.06
N PHE A 866 20.22 19.56 -20.54
CA PHE A 866 20.41 18.87 -19.27
C PHE A 866 20.00 19.76 -18.09
N ALA A 867 20.27 21.07 -18.16
CA ALA A 867 19.71 22.05 -17.23
C ALA A 867 18.16 22.09 -17.30
N LEU A 868 17.59 21.98 -18.49
CA LEU A 868 16.13 21.90 -18.66
C LEU A 868 15.55 20.58 -18.11
N LEU A 869 16.25 19.46 -18.31
CA LEU A 869 15.90 18.17 -17.72
C LEU A 869 15.96 18.26 -16.18
N GLN A 870 17.03 18.82 -15.62
CA GLN A 870 17.15 19.07 -14.19
C GLN A 870 15.97 19.89 -13.65
N LYS A 871 15.57 20.96 -14.37
CA LYS A 871 14.39 21.75 -14.00
C LYS A 871 13.06 20.98 -14.10
N SER A 872 12.97 20.01 -15.00
CA SER A 872 11.71 19.32 -15.32
C SER A 872 11.49 18.03 -14.51
N VAL A 873 12.54 17.25 -14.29
CA VAL A 873 12.47 15.94 -13.60
C VAL A 873 13.34 15.88 -12.34
N GLY A 874 14.07 16.96 -12.03
CA GLY A 874 14.93 17.06 -10.84
C GLY A 874 16.20 16.21 -10.91
N THR A 875 17.03 16.33 -9.87
CA THR A 875 18.22 15.49 -9.64
C THR A 875 17.89 13.99 -9.71
N PRO A 876 16.79 13.49 -9.09
CA PRO A 876 16.43 12.07 -9.20
C PRO A 876 16.18 11.63 -10.65
N GLY A 877 15.64 12.51 -11.49
CA GLY A 877 15.39 12.24 -12.91
C GLY A 877 16.67 12.08 -13.71
N LEU A 878 17.65 12.97 -13.52
CA LEU A 878 18.95 12.87 -14.17
C LEU A 878 19.73 11.63 -13.71
N THR A 879 19.81 11.38 -12.41
CA THR A 879 20.44 10.18 -11.86
C THR A 879 19.73 8.91 -12.33
N GLY A 880 18.40 8.94 -12.41
CA GLY A 880 17.57 7.87 -12.93
C GLY A 880 17.82 7.56 -14.41
N LEU A 881 17.94 8.60 -15.24
CA LEU A 881 18.33 8.46 -16.66
C LEU A 881 19.74 7.86 -16.79
N ASP A 882 20.71 8.30 -15.98
CA ASP A 882 22.06 7.72 -15.99
C ASP A 882 22.06 6.22 -15.65
N ARG A 883 21.28 5.85 -14.61
CA ARG A 883 21.10 4.45 -14.22
C ARG A 883 20.45 3.63 -15.34
N LEU A 884 19.39 4.14 -15.96
CA LEU A 884 18.72 3.46 -17.07
C LEU A 884 19.66 3.30 -18.28
N LEU A 885 20.39 4.35 -18.67
CA LEU A 885 21.40 4.28 -19.73
C LEU A 885 22.49 3.26 -19.40
N SER A 886 22.87 3.12 -18.11
CA SER A 886 23.81 2.10 -17.67
C SER A 886 23.28 0.67 -17.91
N PHE A 887 22.01 0.40 -17.61
CA PHE A 887 21.38 -0.90 -17.91
C PHE A 887 21.23 -1.14 -19.42
N MET A 888 20.93 -0.10 -20.21
CA MET A 888 20.89 -0.19 -21.66
C MET A 888 22.27 -0.53 -22.24
N ILE A 889 23.35 0.06 -21.69
CA ILE A 889 24.74 -0.30 -22.04
C ILE A 889 25.03 -1.77 -21.69
N VAL A 890 24.64 -2.23 -20.49
CA VAL A 890 24.80 -3.65 -20.08
C VAL A 890 24.14 -4.58 -21.10
N LYS A 891 22.89 -4.31 -21.48
CA LYS A 891 22.13 -5.13 -22.43
C LYS A 891 22.77 -5.15 -23.83
N GLU A 892 23.18 -3.99 -24.33
CA GLU A 892 23.90 -3.89 -25.62
C GLU A 892 25.24 -4.62 -25.57
N LEU A 893 26.02 -4.47 -24.49
CA LEU A 893 27.30 -5.19 -24.30
C LEU A 893 27.09 -6.71 -24.26
N GLN A 894 26.11 -7.21 -23.50
CA GLN A 894 25.78 -8.64 -23.46
C GLN A 894 25.32 -9.15 -24.84
N GLY A 895 24.56 -8.35 -25.59
CA GLY A 895 24.19 -8.65 -26.97
C GLY A 895 25.41 -8.77 -27.88
N VAL A 896 26.32 -7.80 -27.79
CA VAL A 896 27.60 -7.79 -28.53
C VAL A 896 28.46 -9.00 -28.19
N LEU A 897 28.60 -9.36 -26.91
CA LEU A 897 29.38 -10.52 -26.48
C LEU A 897 28.79 -11.82 -27.04
N ARG A 898 27.46 -11.98 -27.02
CA ARG A 898 26.79 -13.14 -27.64
C ARG A 898 27.00 -13.18 -29.15
N SER A 899 27.00 -12.02 -29.81
CA SER A 899 27.28 -11.92 -31.25
C SER A 899 28.72 -12.30 -31.58
N LEU A 900 29.71 -11.82 -30.80
CA LEU A 900 31.12 -12.20 -30.94
C LEU A 900 31.36 -13.68 -30.65
N GLU A 901 30.69 -14.24 -29.65
CA GLU A 901 30.83 -15.67 -29.35
C GLU A 901 30.37 -16.52 -30.54
N LYS A 902 29.24 -16.18 -31.15
CA LYS A 902 28.71 -16.88 -32.33
C LYS A 902 29.55 -16.63 -33.59
N GLY A 903 29.89 -15.37 -33.87
CA GLY A 903 30.48 -14.95 -35.15
C GLY A 903 32.02 -14.96 -35.20
N MET A 904 32.70 -15.01 -34.06
CA MET A 904 34.18 -15.01 -34.00
C MET A 904 34.73 -16.20 -33.20
N VAL A 905 34.17 -16.49 -32.03
CA VAL A 905 34.70 -17.57 -31.17
C VAL A 905 34.33 -18.96 -31.70
N LYS A 906 33.11 -19.15 -32.21
CA LYS A 906 32.68 -20.46 -32.77
C LYS A 906 33.07 -20.65 -34.23
N ASP A 907 33.43 -19.59 -34.96
CA ASP A 907 33.83 -19.66 -36.36
C ASP A 907 35.33 -19.94 -36.51
N LYS A 908 35.67 -21.17 -36.92
CA LYS A 908 37.05 -21.61 -37.13
C LYS A 908 37.82 -20.73 -38.13
N SER A 909 37.14 -20.21 -39.15
CA SER A 909 37.77 -19.37 -40.18
C SER A 909 38.24 -18.02 -39.61
N TRP A 910 37.58 -17.51 -38.58
CA TRP A 910 37.99 -16.29 -37.88
C TRP A 910 39.11 -16.57 -36.88
N GLN A 911 39.04 -17.69 -36.16
CA GLN A 911 40.10 -18.09 -35.25
C GLN A 911 41.44 -18.30 -35.97
N GLU A 912 41.43 -19.04 -37.08
CA GLU A 912 42.64 -19.31 -37.88
C GLU A 912 43.21 -18.02 -38.49
N LEU A 913 42.36 -17.15 -39.03
CA LEU A 913 42.77 -15.86 -39.59
C LEU A 913 43.47 -14.98 -38.53
N LEU A 914 42.83 -14.79 -37.37
CA LEU A 914 43.38 -13.96 -36.29
C LEU A 914 44.64 -14.58 -35.67
N ALA A 915 44.70 -15.90 -35.51
CA ALA A 915 45.88 -16.57 -34.97
C ALA A 915 47.09 -16.50 -35.93
N ASN A 916 46.87 -16.71 -37.23
CA ASN A 916 47.93 -16.60 -38.23
C ASN A 916 48.42 -15.15 -38.36
N MET A 917 47.51 -14.18 -38.36
CA MET A 917 47.89 -12.77 -38.36
C MET A 917 48.65 -12.37 -37.10
N SER A 918 48.18 -12.78 -35.91
CA SER A 918 48.87 -12.46 -34.66
C SER A 918 50.31 -12.98 -34.66
N LYS A 919 50.56 -14.20 -35.17
CA LYS A 919 51.92 -14.75 -35.33
C LYS A 919 52.78 -13.93 -36.30
N ASN A 920 52.21 -13.53 -37.43
CA ASN A 920 52.93 -12.78 -38.47
C ASN A 920 53.26 -11.32 -38.08
N LEU A 921 52.57 -10.79 -37.07
CA LEU A 921 52.74 -9.41 -36.58
C LEU A 921 53.72 -9.29 -35.40
N GLN A 922 54.27 -10.41 -34.92
CA GLN A 922 55.29 -10.41 -33.86
C GLN A 922 56.71 -10.23 -34.44
N PRO A 923 57.58 -9.41 -33.82
CA PRO A 923 57.32 -8.58 -32.64
C PRO A 923 56.50 -7.33 -32.97
N VAL A 924 55.57 -6.95 -32.07
CA VAL A 924 54.66 -5.79 -32.26
C VAL A 924 55.42 -4.45 -32.32
N ASP A 925 56.66 -4.40 -31.82
CA ASP A 925 57.51 -3.22 -31.89
C ASP A 925 58.17 -3.02 -33.28
N GLY A 926 58.12 -4.02 -34.18
CA GLY A 926 58.68 -3.95 -35.53
C GLY A 926 57.76 -3.29 -36.57
N ILE A 927 58.27 -3.09 -37.79
CA ILE A 927 57.54 -2.52 -38.93
C ILE A 927 57.08 -3.64 -39.87
N VAL A 928 55.84 -3.57 -40.36
CA VAL A 928 55.26 -4.53 -41.31
C VAL A 928 55.50 -4.07 -42.74
N GLN A 929 56.14 -4.91 -43.55
CA GLN A 929 56.38 -4.63 -44.97
C GLN A 929 55.13 -4.97 -45.82
N ASN A 930 54.83 -4.16 -46.85
CA ASN A 930 53.65 -4.29 -47.72
C ASN A 930 52.32 -4.34 -46.93
N VAL A 931 51.99 -3.24 -46.22
CA VAL A 931 50.82 -3.14 -45.34
C VAL A 931 49.53 -3.48 -46.09
N GLY A 932 49.38 -2.96 -47.31
CA GLY A 932 48.20 -3.22 -48.15
C GLY A 932 47.96 -4.71 -48.42
N ARG A 933 49.01 -5.51 -48.68
CA ARG A 933 48.87 -6.95 -48.96
C ARG A 933 48.62 -7.75 -47.68
N THR A 934 49.25 -7.36 -46.58
CA THR A 934 49.19 -8.08 -45.30
C THR A 934 47.83 -7.92 -44.61
N TYR A 935 47.20 -6.74 -44.70
CA TYR A 935 45.94 -6.45 -44.00
C TYR A 935 44.68 -6.52 -44.88
N SER A 936 44.78 -6.38 -46.21
CA SER A 936 43.62 -6.25 -47.12
C SER A 936 42.58 -7.38 -47.00
N ALA A 937 43.01 -8.63 -46.90
CA ALA A 937 42.11 -9.77 -46.78
C ALA A 937 41.28 -9.71 -45.48
N ALA A 938 41.92 -9.32 -44.37
CA ALA A 938 41.27 -9.23 -43.06
C ALA A 938 40.34 -8.00 -42.97
N LEU A 939 40.80 -6.83 -43.45
CA LEU A 939 40.00 -5.61 -43.49
C LEU A 939 38.74 -5.78 -44.36
N THR A 940 38.85 -6.46 -45.50
CA THR A 940 37.71 -6.77 -46.37
C THR A 940 36.72 -7.71 -45.66
N LYS A 941 37.21 -8.72 -44.94
CA LYS A 941 36.36 -9.66 -44.18
C LYS A 941 35.63 -8.94 -43.04
N VAL A 942 36.31 -8.03 -42.32
CA VAL A 942 35.70 -7.23 -41.24
C VAL A 942 34.60 -6.31 -41.78
N SER A 943 34.86 -5.61 -42.88
CA SER A 943 33.93 -4.64 -43.50
C SER A 943 32.58 -5.26 -43.86
N LYS A 944 32.56 -6.52 -44.31
CA LYS A 944 31.34 -7.22 -44.76
C LYS A 944 30.53 -7.89 -43.64
N THR A 945 31.15 -8.18 -42.49
CA THR A 945 30.60 -9.16 -41.52
C THR A 945 30.01 -8.51 -40.26
N TRP A 946 30.40 -7.27 -39.92
CA TRP A 946 30.20 -6.72 -38.57
C TRP A 946 29.39 -5.41 -38.51
N SER A 947 28.37 -5.26 -39.37
CA SER A 947 27.50 -4.06 -39.36
C SER A 947 26.72 -3.89 -38.05
N VAL A 948 26.15 -4.97 -37.51
CA VAL A 948 25.42 -4.95 -36.22
C VAL A 948 26.34 -4.56 -35.06
N PHE A 949 27.60 -5.01 -35.09
CA PHE A 949 28.59 -4.65 -34.08
C PHE A 949 28.93 -3.16 -34.13
N LEU A 950 29.06 -2.58 -35.34
CA LEU A 950 29.23 -1.14 -35.51
C LEU A 950 28.06 -0.35 -34.91
N GLU A 951 26.82 -0.77 -35.18
CA GLU A 951 25.63 -0.11 -34.62
C GLU A 951 25.62 -0.13 -33.09
N SER A 952 25.98 -1.27 -32.48
CA SER A 952 26.09 -1.35 -31.01
C SER A 952 27.23 -0.48 -30.47
N MET A 953 28.39 -0.39 -31.14
CA MET A 953 29.47 0.52 -30.70
C MET A 953 29.00 1.98 -30.74
N LEU A 954 28.33 2.41 -31.80
CA LEU A 954 27.78 3.76 -31.91
C LEU A 954 26.77 4.06 -30.80
N LYS A 955 25.84 3.14 -30.52
CA LYS A 955 24.87 3.27 -29.42
C LYS A 955 25.54 3.36 -28.05
N ILE A 956 26.52 2.51 -27.77
CA ILE A 956 27.26 2.54 -26.50
C ILE A 956 27.96 3.89 -26.34
N GLY A 957 28.63 4.37 -27.39
CA GLY A 957 29.29 5.68 -27.38
C GLY A 957 28.32 6.84 -27.19
N GLN A 958 27.18 6.82 -27.89
CA GLN A 958 26.10 7.80 -27.72
C GLN A 958 25.66 7.85 -26.26
N MET A 959 25.34 6.70 -25.66
CA MET A 959 24.94 6.61 -24.26
C MET A 959 26.03 7.16 -23.33
N GLN A 960 27.31 6.86 -23.58
CA GLN A 960 28.42 7.40 -22.77
C GLN A 960 28.55 8.92 -22.83
N ILE A 961 28.32 9.54 -24.00
CA ILE A 961 28.31 11.01 -24.14
C ILE A 961 27.18 11.60 -23.30
N LEU A 962 25.97 11.01 -23.39
CA LEU A 962 24.83 11.43 -22.59
C LEU A 962 25.11 11.30 -21.08
N ARG A 963 25.68 10.18 -20.62
CA ARG A 963 26.07 9.98 -19.22
C ARG A 963 27.08 11.04 -18.75
N LYS A 964 28.06 11.40 -19.57
CA LYS A 964 29.01 12.49 -19.26
C LYS A 964 28.31 13.84 -19.13
N ALA A 965 27.38 14.16 -20.02
CA ALA A 965 26.63 15.41 -19.96
C ALA A 965 25.72 15.47 -18.72
N ILE A 966 25.09 14.36 -18.35
CA ILE A 966 24.32 14.23 -17.10
C ILE A 966 25.22 14.45 -15.87
N ALA A 967 26.36 13.76 -15.80
CA ALA A 967 27.31 13.93 -14.69
C ALA A 967 27.81 15.37 -14.57
N HIS A 968 28.06 16.03 -15.70
CA HIS A 968 28.48 17.44 -15.73
C HIS A 968 27.41 18.38 -15.17
N GLU A 969 26.15 18.20 -15.56
CA GLU A 969 25.04 18.99 -15.03
C GLU A 969 24.86 18.76 -13.53
N LEU A 970 24.78 17.50 -13.09
CA LEU A 970 24.66 17.13 -11.67
C LEU A 970 25.78 17.76 -10.82
N TYR A 971 27.03 17.67 -11.29
CA TYR A 971 28.17 18.28 -10.61
C TYR A 971 28.07 19.80 -10.54
N THR A 972 27.64 20.44 -11.64
CA THR A 972 27.48 21.89 -11.72
C THR A 972 26.39 22.37 -10.76
N THR A 973 25.23 21.69 -10.72
CA THR A 973 24.15 21.99 -9.78
C THR A 973 24.59 21.78 -8.33
N ALA A 974 25.20 20.64 -8.01
CA ALA A 974 25.63 20.32 -6.65
C ALA A 974 26.68 21.32 -6.13
N LYS A 975 27.57 21.80 -7.00
CA LYS A 975 28.57 22.82 -6.64
C LYS A 975 27.94 24.18 -6.31
N PHE A 976 26.79 24.50 -6.89
CA PHE A 976 26.05 25.73 -6.63
C PHE A 976 25.14 25.61 -5.41
N GLU A 977 24.37 24.52 -5.30
CA GLU A 977 23.34 24.33 -4.27
C GLU A 977 23.89 23.71 -2.96
N SER A 978 25.01 22.97 -3.01
CA SER A 978 25.53 22.20 -1.87
C SER A 978 27.05 22.07 -1.89
N LYS A 979 27.74 23.22 -1.95
CA LYS A 979 29.21 23.29 -2.06
C LYS A 979 29.97 22.50 -0.99
N ASP A 980 29.53 22.57 0.26
CA ASP A 980 30.21 21.90 1.39
C ASP A 980 30.09 20.38 1.31
N LEU A 981 28.92 19.88 0.88
CA LEU A 981 28.71 18.45 0.62
C LEU A 981 29.64 17.95 -0.48
N VAL A 982 29.75 18.70 -1.60
CA VAL A 982 30.65 18.34 -2.70
C VAL A 982 32.11 18.29 -2.22
N ALA A 983 32.57 19.27 -1.44
CA ALA A 983 33.92 19.29 -0.91
C ALA A 983 34.20 18.11 0.03
N ALA A 984 33.24 17.77 0.90
CA ALA A 984 33.34 16.63 1.81
C ALA A 984 33.39 15.29 1.04
N LEU A 985 32.54 15.10 0.04
CA LEU A 985 32.50 13.90 -0.79
C LEU A 985 33.78 13.73 -1.61
N GLN A 986 34.30 14.81 -2.20
CA GLN A 986 35.57 14.78 -2.94
C GLN A 986 36.73 14.38 -2.03
N THR A 987 36.84 15.03 -0.86
CA THR A 987 37.90 14.74 0.13
C THR A 987 37.83 13.29 0.59
N THR A 988 36.61 12.79 0.87
CA THR A 988 36.39 11.41 1.31
C THR A 988 36.76 10.41 0.21
N ASN A 989 36.33 10.66 -1.03
CA ASN A 989 36.66 9.81 -2.17
C ASN A 989 38.18 9.76 -2.43
N GLU A 990 38.87 10.91 -2.36
CA GLU A 990 40.32 10.96 -2.52
C GLU A 990 41.05 10.21 -1.42
N ALA A 991 40.61 10.33 -0.16
CA ALA A 991 41.17 9.61 0.97
C ALA A 991 41.00 8.09 0.83
N VAL A 992 39.78 7.63 0.51
CA VAL A 992 39.49 6.20 0.30
C VAL A 992 40.31 5.64 -0.87
N LEU A 993 40.40 6.36 -1.99
CA LEU A 993 41.23 5.92 -3.13
C LEU A 993 42.72 5.91 -2.78
N ALA A 994 43.20 6.81 -1.93
CA ALA A 994 44.59 6.82 -1.47
C ALA A 994 44.89 5.61 -0.57
N GLU A 995 43.97 5.24 0.33
CA GLU A 995 44.08 4.05 1.17
C GLU A 995 44.08 2.76 0.34
N ILE A 996 43.17 2.62 -0.64
CA ILE A 996 43.13 1.47 -1.56
C ILE A 996 44.45 1.35 -2.33
N LYS A 997 44.97 2.46 -2.87
CA LYS A 997 46.28 2.48 -3.56
C LYS A 997 47.42 2.12 -2.62
N ALA A 998 47.35 2.53 -1.35
CA ALA A 998 48.35 2.20 -0.36
C ALA A 998 48.32 0.71 -0.01
N HIS A 999 47.14 0.11 0.10
CA HIS A 999 46.95 -1.33 0.29
C HIS A 999 47.49 -2.16 -0.88
N HIS A 1000 47.24 -1.76 -2.12
CA HIS A 1000 47.80 -2.44 -3.29
C HIS A 1000 49.33 -2.40 -3.36
N LYS A 1001 49.97 -1.40 -2.74
CA LYS A 1001 51.43 -1.31 -2.60
C LYS A 1001 51.95 -2.10 -1.40
N ASP A 1002 51.16 -2.17 -0.33
CA ASP A 1002 51.49 -2.78 0.95
C ASP A 1002 50.24 -3.46 1.56
N PRO A 1003 50.11 -4.79 1.43
CA PRO A 1003 48.94 -5.53 1.90
C PRO A 1003 48.68 -5.45 3.41
N SER A 1004 49.62 -4.93 4.21
CA SER A 1004 49.44 -4.73 5.66
C SER A 1004 48.52 -3.56 6.01
N LYS A 1005 48.24 -2.66 5.07
CA LYS A 1005 47.37 -1.51 5.24
C LYS A 1005 45.89 -1.90 5.15
N PRO A 1006 44.96 -1.14 5.76
CA PRO A 1006 43.54 -1.48 5.73
C PRO A 1006 42.96 -1.40 4.31
N TYR A 1007 42.07 -2.34 4.00
CA TYR A 1007 41.23 -2.36 2.80
C TYR A 1007 39.78 -2.57 3.24
N PRO A 1008 38.79 -1.84 2.69
CA PRO A 1008 37.39 -2.07 3.00
C PRO A 1008 37.00 -3.51 2.64
N LYS A 1009 36.68 -4.33 3.65
CA LYS A 1009 36.20 -5.72 3.43
C LYS A 1009 34.89 -5.70 2.62
N GLU A 1010 34.57 -6.80 1.95
CA GLU A 1010 33.35 -6.93 1.14
C GLU A 1010 32.06 -6.66 1.94
N ASP A 1011 32.05 -7.00 3.23
CA ASP A 1011 30.91 -6.75 4.14
C ASP A 1011 30.77 -5.29 4.60
N ASN A 1012 31.71 -4.41 4.24
CA ASN A 1012 31.69 -3.00 4.64
C ASN A 1012 30.88 -2.17 3.62
N PRO A 1013 29.77 -1.53 4.04
CA PRO A 1013 28.90 -0.78 3.13
C PRO A 1013 29.53 0.52 2.61
N LEU A 1014 30.66 0.97 3.16
CA LEU A 1014 31.28 2.28 2.86
C LEU A 1014 31.43 2.54 1.36
N LEU A 1015 31.97 1.60 0.59
CA LEU A 1015 32.20 1.80 -0.85
C LEU A 1015 30.89 1.92 -1.63
N MET A 1016 29.87 1.14 -1.24
CA MET A 1016 28.55 1.14 -1.88
C MET A 1016 27.80 2.43 -1.58
N GLU A 1017 27.78 2.87 -0.33
CA GLU A 1017 27.14 4.12 0.08
C GLU A 1017 27.84 5.34 -0.52
N LEU A 1018 29.18 5.40 -0.44
CA LEU A 1018 29.95 6.49 -1.02
C LEU A 1018 29.76 6.59 -2.53
N ALA A 1019 29.78 5.46 -3.26
CA ALA A 1019 29.52 5.46 -4.70
C ALA A 1019 28.14 6.04 -5.03
N THR A 1020 27.13 5.72 -4.21
CA THR A 1020 25.78 6.29 -4.37
C THR A 1020 25.80 7.81 -4.23
N TYR A 1021 26.41 8.36 -3.17
CA TYR A 1021 26.51 9.81 -3.01
C TYR A 1021 27.29 10.49 -4.14
N LEU A 1022 28.38 9.86 -4.62
CA LEU A 1022 29.16 10.37 -5.76
C LEU A 1022 28.34 10.40 -7.05
N ASP A 1023 27.54 9.36 -7.31
CA ASP A 1023 26.65 9.29 -8.48
C ASP A 1023 25.62 10.43 -8.47
N TRP A 1024 25.00 10.69 -7.32
CA TRP A 1024 24.01 11.78 -7.16
C TRP A 1024 24.61 13.19 -7.29
N CYS A 1025 25.90 13.36 -6.99
CA CYS A 1025 26.62 14.62 -7.15
C CYS A 1025 27.37 14.73 -8.50
N GLY A 1026 27.24 13.76 -9.41
CA GLY A 1026 27.97 13.76 -10.68
C GLY A 1026 29.48 13.57 -10.54
N LEU A 1027 29.97 13.09 -9.39
CA LEU A 1027 31.38 12.91 -9.03
C LEU A 1027 31.89 11.50 -9.42
N TYR A 1028 31.53 11.01 -10.60
CA TYR A 1028 31.93 9.69 -11.10
C TYR A 1028 32.45 9.78 -12.53
N GLN A 1029 33.08 8.70 -13.00
CA GLN A 1029 33.66 8.62 -14.35
C GLN A 1029 32.92 7.57 -15.20
N PRO A 1030 31.97 7.98 -16.06
CA PRO A 1030 31.16 7.06 -16.87
C PRO A 1030 31.99 6.06 -17.69
N LEU A 1031 33.03 6.55 -18.36
CA LEU A 1031 33.94 5.76 -19.21
C LEU A 1031 34.90 4.86 -18.43
N SER A 1032 34.90 4.92 -17.10
CA SER A 1032 35.69 4.05 -16.22
C SER A 1032 34.90 2.92 -15.58
N LYS A 1033 33.58 2.90 -15.75
CA LYS A 1033 32.70 1.88 -15.19
C LYS A 1033 32.88 0.54 -15.93
N ILE A 1034 32.99 -0.53 -15.16
CA ILE A 1034 32.87 -1.91 -15.64
C ILE A 1034 31.40 -2.31 -15.48
N TYR A 1035 30.78 -2.71 -16.58
CA TYR A 1035 29.35 -3.00 -16.68
C TYR A 1035 29.05 -4.50 -16.67
N VAL A 1036 29.94 -5.31 -17.24
CA VAL A 1036 29.74 -6.74 -17.42
C VAL A 1036 31.00 -7.50 -17.06
N THR A 1037 30.83 -8.66 -16.45
CA THR A 1037 31.93 -9.62 -16.28
C THR A 1037 32.12 -10.38 -17.59
N THR A 1038 33.35 -10.41 -18.10
CA THR A 1038 33.68 -11.00 -19.39
C THR A 1038 34.56 -12.24 -19.25
N ARG A 1039 34.42 -13.19 -20.18
CA ARG A 1039 35.38 -14.29 -20.36
C ARG A 1039 36.49 -13.84 -21.32
N PRO A 1040 37.73 -14.32 -21.18
CA PRO A 1040 38.80 -14.00 -22.11
C PRO A 1040 38.42 -14.42 -23.54
N ILE A 1041 38.59 -13.50 -24.50
CA ILE A 1041 38.38 -13.77 -25.93
C ILE A 1041 39.73 -13.72 -26.64
N GLY A 1042 40.13 -14.82 -27.26
CA GLY A 1042 41.42 -14.92 -27.97
C GLY A 1042 41.54 -13.91 -29.11
N ASN A 1043 42.69 -13.24 -29.21
CA ASN A 1043 43.01 -12.23 -30.24
C ASN A 1043 42.01 -11.06 -30.36
N LEU A 1044 41.24 -10.77 -29.30
CA LEU A 1044 40.30 -9.65 -29.28
C LEU A 1044 40.97 -8.28 -29.58
N PRO A 1045 42.17 -7.96 -29.05
CA PRO A 1045 42.83 -6.68 -29.34
C PRO A 1045 43.16 -6.49 -30.82
N LEU A 1046 43.59 -7.57 -31.49
CA LEU A 1046 43.88 -7.58 -32.92
C LEU A 1046 42.60 -7.39 -33.74
N PHE A 1047 41.53 -8.10 -33.39
CA PHE A 1047 40.23 -7.92 -34.01
C PHE A 1047 39.73 -6.47 -33.87
N MET A 1048 39.79 -5.90 -32.66
CA MET A 1048 39.37 -4.53 -32.42
C MET A 1048 40.22 -3.51 -33.19
N MET A 1049 41.52 -3.76 -33.36
CA MET A 1049 42.37 -2.93 -34.23
C MET A 1049 41.89 -2.98 -35.69
N LEU A 1050 41.69 -4.18 -36.25
CA LEU A 1050 41.19 -4.34 -37.62
C LEU A 1050 39.81 -3.69 -37.81
N PHE A 1051 38.93 -3.83 -36.81
CA PHE A 1051 37.62 -3.21 -36.78
C PHE A 1051 37.69 -1.68 -36.77
N THR A 1052 38.55 -1.11 -35.93
CA THR A 1052 38.76 0.34 -35.85
C THR A 1052 39.29 0.90 -37.16
N VAL A 1053 40.36 0.31 -37.71
CA VAL A 1053 40.96 0.74 -38.99
C VAL A 1053 39.95 0.69 -40.14
N THR A 1054 39.21 -0.41 -40.26
CA THR A 1054 38.20 -0.60 -41.32
C THR A 1054 37.14 0.50 -41.32
N HIS A 1055 36.71 0.95 -40.13
CA HIS A 1055 35.66 1.96 -40.00
C HIS A 1055 36.23 3.39 -40.03
N LEU A 1056 37.48 3.60 -39.62
CA LEU A 1056 38.16 4.89 -39.75
C LEU A 1056 38.29 5.36 -41.20
N ALA A 1057 38.31 4.44 -42.17
CA ALA A 1057 38.27 4.76 -43.60
C ALA A 1057 36.98 5.47 -44.05
N LYS A 1058 35.91 5.41 -43.24
CA LYS A 1058 34.63 6.09 -43.49
C LYS A 1058 34.61 7.54 -43.00
N PHE A 1059 35.62 7.98 -42.24
CA PHE A 1059 35.69 9.32 -41.66
C PHE A 1059 36.71 10.20 -42.40
N THR A 1060 36.61 11.51 -42.14
CA THR A 1060 37.61 12.51 -42.50
C THR A 1060 37.83 13.40 -41.28
N TYR A 1061 39.08 13.59 -40.87
CA TYR A 1061 39.43 14.56 -39.85
C TYR A 1061 39.21 16.00 -40.33
N VAL A 1062 38.57 16.81 -39.50
CA VAL A 1062 38.32 18.23 -39.78
C VAL A 1062 38.94 19.06 -38.66
N SER A 1063 40.03 19.79 -38.97
CA SER A 1063 40.81 20.57 -38.00
C SER A 1063 40.01 21.69 -37.35
N SER A 1064 39.12 22.35 -38.09
CA SER A 1064 38.27 23.43 -37.56
C SER A 1064 37.30 22.99 -36.46
N GLN A 1065 36.90 21.71 -36.45
CA GLN A 1065 36.02 21.13 -35.43
C GLN A 1065 36.77 20.18 -34.47
N GLY A 1066 38.05 19.90 -34.75
CA GLY A 1066 38.90 19.03 -33.95
C GLY A 1066 38.39 17.59 -33.82
N GLY A 1067 37.65 17.08 -34.81
CA GLY A 1067 36.92 15.82 -34.73
C GLY A 1067 36.87 15.02 -36.04
N LEU A 1068 36.36 13.79 -35.94
CA LEU A 1068 36.17 12.86 -37.07
C LEU A 1068 34.74 12.94 -37.59
N LEU A 1069 34.56 13.37 -38.84
CA LEU A 1069 33.25 13.47 -39.50
C LEU A 1069 33.07 12.41 -40.57
N SER A 1070 31.83 11.97 -40.84
CA SER A 1070 31.56 11.04 -41.94
C SER A 1070 31.94 11.64 -43.29
N LYS A 1071 32.55 10.81 -44.14
CA LYS A 1071 32.93 11.18 -45.50
C LYS A 1071 31.69 11.34 -46.38
N LYS A 1072 31.67 12.38 -47.23
CA LYS A 1072 30.57 12.61 -48.19
C LYS A 1072 30.37 11.39 -49.09
N GLY A 1073 29.12 10.90 -49.19
CA GLY A 1073 28.74 9.75 -50.03
C GLY A 1073 28.81 8.38 -49.34
N VAL A 1074 29.17 8.33 -48.05
CA VAL A 1074 29.12 7.14 -47.19
C VAL A 1074 27.94 7.27 -46.22
N ASP A 1075 27.46 6.15 -45.65
CA ASP A 1075 26.46 6.17 -44.59
C ASP A 1075 26.86 7.14 -43.45
N SER A 1076 25.92 7.97 -43.02
CA SER A 1076 26.12 8.96 -41.96
C SER A 1076 26.40 8.25 -40.63
N ILE A 1077 27.57 8.49 -40.06
CA ILE A 1077 28.02 7.99 -38.76
C ILE A 1077 28.84 9.07 -38.05
N ASP A 1078 28.71 9.16 -36.73
CA ASP A 1078 29.46 10.10 -35.90
C ASP A 1078 30.74 9.46 -35.33
N GLY A 1079 31.85 10.18 -35.45
CA GLY A 1079 33.18 9.70 -35.06
C GLY A 1079 33.39 9.65 -33.55
N LEU A 1080 32.85 10.60 -32.77
CA LEU A 1080 33.05 10.59 -31.32
C LEU A 1080 32.32 9.40 -30.63
N PRO A 1081 31.03 9.12 -30.90
CA PRO A 1081 30.37 7.91 -30.43
C PRO A 1081 31.12 6.64 -30.81
N PHE A 1082 31.64 6.56 -32.04
CA PHE A 1082 32.42 5.40 -32.46
C PHE A 1082 33.66 5.16 -31.59
N VAL A 1083 34.44 6.22 -31.31
CA VAL A 1083 35.64 6.14 -30.47
C VAL A 1083 35.29 5.74 -29.04
N LEU A 1084 34.32 6.42 -28.43
CA LEU A 1084 33.94 6.16 -27.03
C LEU A 1084 33.30 4.78 -26.86
N GLY A 1085 32.50 4.32 -27.83
CA GLY A 1085 31.88 3.01 -27.82
C GLY A 1085 32.90 1.87 -27.92
N SER A 1086 33.81 1.96 -28.90
CA SER A 1086 34.88 0.96 -29.09
C SER A 1086 35.79 0.86 -27.86
N PHE A 1087 36.15 2.00 -27.25
CA PHE A 1087 36.93 2.00 -26.01
C PHE A 1087 36.15 1.46 -24.82
N THR A 1088 34.89 1.85 -24.65
CA THR A 1088 34.04 1.34 -23.56
C THR A 1088 33.94 -0.18 -23.61
N PHE A 1089 33.78 -0.76 -24.80
CA PHE A 1089 33.76 -2.20 -25.00
C PHE A 1089 35.09 -2.86 -24.61
N LEU A 1090 36.24 -2.33 -25.09
CA LEU A 1090 37.57 -2.85 -24.74
C LEU A 1090 37.85 -2.83 -23.23
N LYS A 1091 37.37 -1.80 -22.53
CA LYS A 1091 37.57 -1.63 -21.09
C LYS A 1091 36.84 -2.67 -20.23
N GLN A 1092 35.87 -3.40 -20.79
CA GLN A 1092 35.17 -4.48 -20.07
C GLN A 1092 36.04 -5.74 -19.89
N PHE A 1093 37.23 -5.77 -20.48
CA PHE A 1093 38.20 -6.85 -20.40
C PHE A 1093 39.43 -6.43 -19.60
N HIS A 1094 40.32 -7.39 -19.32
CA HIS A 1094 41.59 -7.13 -18.62
C HIS A 1094 42.39 -6.00 -19.30
N GLN A 1095 43.06 -5.18 -18.50
CA GLN A 1095 43.78 -3.97 -18.94
C GLN A 1095 44.78 -4.24 -20.08
N ASP A 1096 45.36 -5.44 -20.13
CA ASP A 1096 46.28 -5.85 -21.19
C ASP A 1096 45.67 -5.78 -22.59
N ASN A 1097 44.36 -5.96 -22.73
CA ASN A 1097 43.69 -5.87 -24.04
C ASN A 1097 43.80 -4.46 -24.62
N VAL A 1098 43.67 -3.43 -23.78
CA VAL A 1098 43.83 -2.03 -24.19
C VAL A 1098 45.28 -1.77 -24.60
N THR A 1099 46.24 -2.27 -23.81
CA THR A 1099 47.67 -2.12 -24.09
C THR A 1099 48.06 -2.80 -25.41
N GLN A 1100 47.61 -4.03 -25.64
CA GLN A 1100 47.86 -4.77 -26.88
C GLN A 1100 47.16 -4.14 -28.09
N PHE A 1101 45.93 -3.64 -27.92
CA PHE A 1101 45.21 -2.92 -28.97
C PHE A 1101 45.98 -1.68 -29.42
N LEU A 1102 46.47 -0.88 -28.47
CA LEU A 1102 47.29 0.30 -28.75
C LEU A 1102 48.62 -0.08 -29.42
N ALA A 1103 49.23 -1.20 -29.02
CA ALA A 1103 50.46 -1.70 -29.64
C ALA A 1103 50.25 -2.08 -31.12
N TYR A 1104 49.20 -2.85 -31.43
CA TYR A 1104 48.85 -3.20 -32.82
C TYR A 1104 48.49 -1.96 -33.66
N LEU A 1105 47.74 -1.01 -33.09
CA LEU A 1105 47.38 0.22 -33.79
C LEU A 1105 48.61 1.11 -34.05
N GLY A 1106 49.53 1.20 -33.10
CA GLY A 1106 50.80 1.91 -33.27
C GLY A 1106 51.74 1.24 -34.27
N GLN A 1107 51.79 -0.11 -34.30
CA GLN A 1107 52.49 -0.87 -35.34
C GLN A 1107 51.94 -0.55 -36.74
N TYR A 1108 50.61 -0.52 -36.90
CA TYR A 1108 49.95 -0.19 -38.16
C TYR A 1108 50.29 1.23 -38.63
N VAL A 1109 50.21 2.24 -37.75
CA VAL A 1109 50.57 3.64 -38.05
C VAL A 1109 52.03 3.77 -38.48
N ARG A 1110 52.96 3.18 -37.72
CA ARG A 1110 54.39 3.22 -38.05
C ARG A 1110 54.68 2.56 -39.40
N SER A 1111 53.98 1.47 -39.71
CA SER A 1111 54.15 0.76 -40.99
C SER A 1111 53.59 1.53 -42.19
N LEU A 1112 52.46 2.23 -42.03
CA LEU A 1112 51.90 3.10 -43.07
C LEU A 1112 52.80 4.31 -43.37
N LEU A 1113 53.43 4.89 -42.35
CA LEU A 1113 54.33 6.03 -42.50
C LEU A 1113 55.62 5.66 -43.24
N GLU A 1114 56.15 4.45 -42.99
CA GLU A 1114 57.32 3.92 -43.70
C GLU A 1114 56.99 3.61 -45.17
N GLU A 1115 55.84 2.99 -45.46
CA GLU A 1115 55.40 2.68 -46.84
C GLU A 1115 55.11 3.96 -47.66
N GLY A 1116 54.63 5.02 -47.01
CA GLY A 1116 54.33 6.32 -47.65
C GLY A 1116 55.54 7.23 -47.93
N SER A 1117 56.76 6.85 -47.53
CA SER A 1117 57.98 7.68 -47.66
C SER A 1117 57.84 9.10 -47.05
N VAL A 1118 57.09 9.25 -45.96
CA VAL A 1118 56.82 10.56 -45.34
C VAL A 1118 58.11 11.11 -44.71
N SER A 1119 58.66 12.18 -45.30
CA SER A 1119 59.85 12.87 -44.79
C SER A 1119 59.62 13.43 -43.39
N VAL A 1120 60.64 13.32 -42.52
CA VAL A 1120 60.71 13.85 -41.14
C VAL A 1120 60.39 15.37 -41.05
N THR A 1121 60.39 16.09 -42.18
CA THR A 1121 60.17 17.54 -42.25
C THR A 1121 58.85 18.01 -42.86
N LYS A 1122 57.99 17.12 -43.40
CA LYS A 1122 56.67 17.51 -43.96
C LYS A 1122 55.60 16.44 -43.75
N PHE A 1123 54.71 16.65 -42.77
CA PHE A 1123 53.54 15.79 -42.52
C PHE A 1123 52.41 15.93 -43.58
N SER A 1124 52.52 16.89 -44.51
CA SER A 1124 51.53 17.12 -45.58
C SER A 1124 51.32 15.93 -46.52
N ASP A 1125 52.24 14.96 -46.51
CA ASP A 1125 52.22 13.78 -47.38
C ASP A 1125 51.66 12.53 -46.67
N ALA A 1126 51.22 12.66 -45.41
CA ALA A 1126 50.60 11.56 -44.66
C ALA A 1126 49.22 11.18 -45.22
N SER A 1127 48.94 9.87 -45.27
CA SER A 1127 47.65 9.37 -45.77
C SER A 1127 46.48 9.82 -44.88
N VAL A 1128 45.30 10.03 -45.48
CA VAL A 1128 44.06 10.37 -44.75
C VAL A 1128 43.74 9.33 -43.67
N GLU A 1129 44.09 8.06 -43.92
CA GLU A 1129 43.94 6.96 -42.97
C GLU A 1129 44.84 7.13 -41.73
N THR A 1130 46.10 7.52 -41.93
CA THR A 1130 47.04 7.84 -40.84
C THR A 1130 46.51 8.99 -39.99
N THR A 1131 46.04 10.08 -40.62
CA THR A 1131 45.48 11.25 -39.91
C THR A 1131 44.24 10.87 -39.08
N ASN A 1132 43.35 10.04 -39.62
CA ASN A 1132 42.16 9.60 -38.89
C ASN A 1132 42.49 8.73 -37.66
N ILE A 1133 43.54 7.88 -37.75
CA ILE A 1133 43.98 7.06 -36.62
C ILE A 1133 44.63 7.90 -35.52
N LEU A 1134 45.44 8.89 -35.89
CA LEU A 1134 46.03 9.83 -34.92
C LEU A 1134 44.95 10.67 -34.22
N ALA A 1135 43.93 11.11 -34.96
CA ALA A 1135 42.77 11.78 -34.39
C ALA A 1135 41.97 10.86 -33.44
N TYR A 1136 41.79 9.57 -33.78
CA TYR A 1136 41.17 8.58 -32.90
C TYR A 1136 41.94 8.43 -31.57
N LEU A 1137 43.26 8.30 -31.64
CA LEU A 1137 44.15 8.20 -30.47
C LEU A 1137 44.12 9.48 -29.61
N GLU A 1138 44.06 10.66 -30.23
CA GLU A 1138 43.90 11.92 -29.52
C GLU A 1138 42.59 11.98 -28.73
N ILE A 1139 41.48 11.56 -29.35
CA ILE A 1139 40.16 11.52 -28.70
C ILE A 1139 40.20 10.56 -27.49
N LEU A 1140 40.89 9.42 -27.60
CA LEU A 1140 41.09 8.52 -26.46
C LEU A 1140 41.87 9.17 -25.32
N VAL A 1141 42.97 9.87 -25.62
CA VAL A 1141 43.76 10.57 -24.59
C VAL A 1141 42.92 11.68 -23.93
N ARG A 1142 42.14 12.43 -24.71
CA ARG A 1142 41.32 13.55 -24.21
C ARG A 1142 40.17 13.09 -23.32
N HIS A 1143 39.45 12.04 -23.70
CA HIS A 1143 38.19 11.67 -23.04
C HIS A 1143 38.25 10.42 -22.17
N CYS A 1144 39.20 9.51 -22.40
CA CYS A 1144 39.15 8.16 -21.85
C CYS A 1144 40.13 7.89 -20.70
N ASN A 1145 40.75 8.93 -20.11
CA ASN A 1145 41.79 8.84 -19.07
C ASN A 1145 42.97 7.91 -19.45
N VAL A 1146 43.21 7.71 -20.75
CA VAL A 1146 44.40 7.02 -21.24
C VAL A 1146 45.57 7.98 -21.13
N SER A 1147 46.60 7.59 -20.37
CA SER A 1147 47.80 8.43 -20.25
C SER A 1147 48.46 8.59 -21.61
N ARG A 1148 48.75 9.83 -22.01
CA ARG A 1148 49.50 10.14 -23.24
C ARG A 1148 50.78 9.31 -23.35
N LYS A 1149 51.46 9.05 -22.22
CA LYS A 1149 52.68 8.20 -22.17
C LYS A 1149 52.46 6.79 -22.73
N VAL A 1150 51.28 6.18 -22.49
CA VAL A 1150 50.97 4.82 -22.96
C VAL A 1150 50.82 4.80 -24.49
N VAL A 1151 50.27 5.86 -25.08
CA VAL A 1151 50.18 6.00 -26.55
C VAL A 1151 51.55 6.27 -27.15
N LEU A 1152 52.35 7.13 -26.51
CA LEU A 1152 53.70 7.49 -26.96
C LEU A 1152 54.71 6.34 -26.95
N ASN A 1153 54.44 5.28 -26.17
CA ASN A 1153 55.24 4.06 -26.23
C ASN A 1153 55.18 3.36 -27.59
N TYR A 1154 54.11 3.58 -28.37
CA TYR A 1154 53.86 2.89 -29.64
C TYR A 1154 53.79 3.82 -30.86
N VAL A 1155 53.62 5.14 -30.65
CA VAL A 1155 53.61 6.17 -31.70
C VAL A 1155 54.55 7.32 -31.31
N PRO A 1156 55.53 7.72 -32.16
CA PRO A 1156 56.46 8.79 -31.81
C PRO A 1156 55.79 10.16 -31.59
N ASP A 1157 56.32 10.93 -30.64
CA ASP A 1157 55.74 12.21 -30.17
C ASP A 1157 55.62 13.26 -31.29
N TYR A 1158 56.63 13.37 -32.16
CA TYR A 1158 56.63 14.33 -33.27
C TYR A 1158 55.55 14.04 -34.32
N ILE A 1159 55.21 12.77 -34.56
CA ILE A 1159 54.11 12.36 -35.46
C ILE A 1159 52.76 12.70 -34.82
N PHE A 1160 52.65 12.49 -33.51
CA PHE A 1160 51.42 12.72 -32.76
C PHE A 1160 51.07 14.20 -32.61
N ASP A 1161 52.05 15.10 -32.59
CA ASP A 1161 51.81 16.55 -32.50
C ASP A 1161 51.68 17.26 -33.87
N GLN A 1162 52.34 16.76 -34.93
CA GLN A 1162 52.39 17.44 -36.23
C GLN A 1162 51.13 17.28 -37.10
N PHE A 1163 50.27 16.28 -36.87
CA PHE A 1163 49.08 16.09 -37.72
C PHE A 1163 48.05 17.23 -37.60
N ARG A 1164 48.13 18.06 -36.55
CA ARG A 1164 47.27 19.24 -36.35
C ARG A 1164 47.68 20.45 -37.18
N SER A 1165 48.96 20.56 -37.58
CA SER A 1165 49.49 21.73 -38.28
C SER A 1165 49.39 21.62 -39.80
N SER A 1166 48.95 20.46 -40.31
CA SER A 1166 49.02 20.08 -41.73
C SER A 1166 47.64 19.89 -42.40
N SER A 1167 46.55 20.32 -41.75
CA SER A 1167 45.17 20.20 -42.26
C SER A 1167 44.33 21.47 -42.07
#